data_AF-X6LCW3-F1
#
_entry.id   AF-X6LCW3-F1
#
_cell.length_a   1.000
_cell.length_b   1.000
_cell.length_c   1.000
_cell.angle_alpha   90.00
_cell.angle_beta   90.00
_cell.angle_gamma   90.00
#
_symmetry.space_group_name_H-M   'P 1'
#
loop_
_entity.id
_entity.type
_entity.pdbx_description
1 polymer ?
#
loop_
_entity_poly.entity_id
_entity_poly.type
_entity_poly.pdbx_seq_one_letter_code
_entity_poly.pdbx_strand_id
1 'polypeptide(L)'
;MTAYQTSLERKLKDQTVITGLYYELANDLVNSLLDKHKETSYYNKKSPFSCVYGVILSGCVQKQLVIPNVSCGYLVFLHHLKEKHLDYNNIDSLQKKHNDILKWIKQIIGKIIKELCTNKIKILRHSKSSLKINWKGLEYHIVVAWTFSKRQYCEFHYIQNNVHVYSFSLDQLQIAANDLIEEAPIHQKHIENVDKISKLYKRFLEKNMSASLSLLRVYYMREELVGRNTRLAVLFLKSWQYVAMKGKHHLSNNSLEIVCAHLFEKLKKTQQQTNASIFALGIIKEFFKLIIEYSLSNSKKMVIEWPYRESQFQYKKRGCIKMEYKKKKRCNCVYVTGNMERKFKHWKDLFGAGEGSLEIINNGKIFQFIDFILSSSIFFKNDSITNNNTMNKTKAKEKTTESKVSADDVLFLANRSARNEYFKVDRAGEIANKLVEQCFYNLENKKLPLTREQIVYKCEKLYKFYQLELCFVFDWNMIKAGIERIIRFNWGLENECVWEKKEKPFPVFEEFVQIIITQYKDKEEQEEEYYSYSSSSFSSDEDNNEKKEPKESSYNNSKKKSATPPHHGSTEVPTRGPKPQKQSIVLDPPRHDSQSSEDEKTEAKKQDTVVDMTACIIENEFNKRWFTASEFYAVFCKLYLDRVSSDCPKDLITCERILRTARHPNSKFKMFHRKKKNNGRVINVYYFYCFPIQQCQMYSFLKSLVFFVVTCEGEIFAVYVVLGMAKSF
;
A
#
# COMPACT_ATOMS: atom_id res chain seq x y z
N MET A 1 18.57 25.44 -2.45
CA MET A 1 17.47 24.48 -2.72
C MET A 1 18.00 23.21 -3.39
N THR A 2 18.78 23.31 -4.47
CA THR A 2 19.31 22.15 -5.23
C THR A 2 20.11 21.17 -4.38
N ALA A 3 20.99 21.65 -3.49
CA ALA A 3 21.79 20.78 -2.64
C ALA A 3 20.95 19.89 -1.69
N TYR A 4 19.82 20.40 -1.18
CA TYR A 4 18.89 19.62 -0.35
C TYR A 4 18.22 18.52 -1.15
N GLN A 5 17.74 18.85 -2.35
CA GLN A 5 17.14 17.90 -3.27
C GLN A 5 18.12 16.76 -3.58
N THR A 6 19.37 17.08 -3.95
CA THR A 6 20.40 16.08 -4.25
C THR A 6 20.71 15.19 -3.04
N SER A 7 20.76 15.77 -1.83
CA SER A 7 21.01 15.00 -0.60
C SER A 7 19.86 14.04 -0.29
N LEU A 8 18.62 14.53 -0.36
CA LEU A 8 17.41 13.72 -0.14
C LEU A 8 17.34 12.56 -1.15
N GLU A 9 17.60 12.85 -2.42
CA GLU A 9 17.61 11.85 -3.48
C GLU A 9 18.68 10.78 -3.28
N ARG A 10 19.90 11.19 -2.93
CA ARG A 10 21.00 10.25 -2.67
C ARG A 10 20.63 9.30 -1.54
N LYS A 11 20.21 9.84 -0.39
CA LYS A 11 19.88 9.03 0.78
C LYS A 11 18.68 8.11 0.55
N LEU A 12 17.65 8.58 -0.15
CA LEU A 12 16.51 7.72 -0.48
C LEU A 12 16.84 6.67 -1.54
N LYS A 13 17.77 6.95 -2.46
CA LYS A 13 18.29 5.96 -3.41
C LYS A 13 19.07 4.86 -2.70
N ASP A 14 19.87 5.21 -1.71
CA ASP A 14 20.60 4.24 -0.88
C ASP A 14 19.64 3.38 -0.03
N GLN A 15 18.43 3.87 0.24
CA GLN A 15 17.38 3.18 1.00
C GLN A 15 16.40 2.37 0.18
N THR A 16 16.38 2.49 -1.16
CA THR A 16 15.44 1.73 -1.96
C THR A 16 15.77 0.23 -1.89
N VAL A 17 15.04 -0.49 -1.03
CA VAL A 17 15.06 -1.96 -0.95
C VAL A 17 14.85 -2.52 -2.36
N ILE A 18 15.50 -3.65 -2.63
CA ILE A 18 15.19 -4.50 -3.78
C ILE A 18 13.71 -4.93 -3.64
N THR A 19 12.81 -4.16 -4.26
CA THR A 19 11.37 -4.48 -4.32
C THR A 19 11.15 -5.86 -4.93
N GLY A 20 12.10 -6.33 -5.74
CA GLY A 20 12.17 -7.70 -6.26
C GLY A 20 11.99 -8.77 -5.18
N LEU A 21 12.60 -8.63 -4.01
CA LEU A 21 12.49 -9.61 -2.93
C LEU A 21 11.05 -9.72 -2.39
N TYR A 22 10.29 -8.61 -2.38
CA TYR A 22 8.86 -8.67 -2.01
C TYR A 22 8.04 -9.48 -3.01
N TYR A 23 8.34 -9.42 -4.31
CA TYR A 23 7.64 -10.21 -5.32
C TYR A 23 8.07 -11.68 -5.27
N GLU A 24 9.37 -11.94 -5.13
CA GLU A 24 9.91 -13.30 -4.99
C GLU A 24 9.29 -14.03 -3.80
N LEU A 25 9.36 -13.44 -2.60
CA LEU A 25 8.83 -14.04 -1.38
C LEU A 25 7.29 -14.10 -1.36
N ALA A 26 6.61 -13.20 -2.07
CA ALA A 26 5.17 -13.28 -2.24
C ALA A 26 4.77 -14.42 -3.19
N ASN A 27 5.50 -14.65 -4.28
CA ASN A 27 5.27 -15.79 -5.15
C ASN A 27 5.56 -17.10 -4.43
N ASP A 28 6.65 -17.18 -3.65
CA ASP A 28 6.95 -18.33 -2.79
C ASP A 28 5.80 -18.64 -1.81
N LEU A 29 5.24 -17.62 -1.16
CA LEU A 29 4.04 -17.78 -0.33
C LEU A 29 2.84 -18.28 -1.14
N VAL A 30 2.53 -17.67 -2.29
CA VAL A 30 1.36 -18.01 -3.09
C VAL A 30 1.48 -19.43 -3.65
N ASN A 31 2.65 -19.81 -4.16
CA ASN A 31 2.94 -21.18 -4.62
C ASN A 31 2.73 -22.19 -3.50
N SER A 32 3.26 -21.91 -2.30
CA SER A 32 3.05 -22.77 -1.13
C SER A 32 1.57 -22.94 -0.78
N LEU A 33 0.75 -21.89 -0.92
CA LEU A 33 -0.70 -21.96 -0.71
C LEU A 33 -1.39 -22.78 -1.81
N LEU A 34 -0.99 -22.61 -3.08
CA LEU A 34 -1.58 -23.32 -4.21
C LEU A 34 -1.24 -24.81 -4.17
N ASP A 35 -0.01 -25.18 -3.82
CA ASP A 35 0.38 -26.60 -3.72
C ASP A 35 -0.38 -27.28 -2.59
N LYS A 36 -0.49 -26.63 -1.43
CA LYS A 36 -1.35 -27.12 -0.33
C LYS A 36 -2.83 -27.16 -0.72
N HIS A 37 -3.29 -26.26 -1.58
CA HIS A 37 -4.64 -26.33 -2.12
C HIS A 37 -4.82 -27.57 -3.00
N LYS A 38 -3.88 -27.88 -3.91
CA LYS A 38 -3.90 -29.07 -4.76
C LYS A 38 -3.88 -30.37 -3.94
N GLU A 39 -3.03 -30.44 -2.92
CA GLU A 39 -2.97 -31.58 -1.99
C GLU A 39 -4.31 -31.81 -1.27
N THR A 40 -4.95 -30.73 -0.82
CA THR A 40 -6.20 -30.81 -0.04
C THR A 40 -7.47 -30.94 -0.89
N SER A 41 -7.46 -30.43 -2.13
CA SER A 41 -8.63 -30.45 -3.01
C SER A 41 -8.96 -31.87 -3.48
N TYR A 42 -7.97 -32.77 -3.53
CA TYR A 42 -8.18 -34.19 -3.78
C TYR A 42 -9.17 -34.81 -2.78
N TYR A 43 -9.08 -34.41 -1.50
CA TYR A 43 -9.93 -34.93 -0.43
C TYR A 43 -11.13 -34.04 -0.10
N ASN A 44 -11.04 -32.73 -0.36
CA ASN A 44 -12.10 -31.77 -0.03
C ASN A 44 -12.35 -30.80 -1.20
N LYS A 45 -13.28 -31.19 -2.08
CA LYS A 45 -13.76 -30.36 -3.20
C LYS A 45 -14.40 -29.03 -2.74
N LYS A 46 -14.76 -28.89 -1.46
CA LYS A 46 -15.39 -27.69 -0.87
C LYS A 46 -14.40 -26.80 -0.08
N SER A 47 -13.13 -26.76 -0.47
CA SER A 47 -12.17 -25.82 0.13
C SER A 47 -12.64 -24.36 -0.02
N PRO A 48 -12.64 -23.52 1.04
CA PRO A 48 -12.96 -22.10 0.92
C PRO A 48 -12.09 -21.36 -0.11
N PHE A 49 -10.85 -21.82 -0.31
CA PHE A 49 -9.89 -21.19 -1.22
C PHE A 49 -10.18 -21.46 -2.71
N SER A 50 -10.99 -22.48 -3.04
CA SER A 50 -11.25 -22.86 -4.45
C SER A 50 -11.96 -21.78 -5.27
N CYS A 51 -12.62 -20.83 -4.60
CA CYS A 51 -13.28 -19.71 -5.26
C CYS A 51 -12.35 -18.51 -5.56
N VAL A 52 -11.13 -18.53 -5.03
CA VAL A 52 -10.13 -17.50 -5.26
C VAL A 52 -9.53 -17.75 -6.64
N TYR A 53 -9.68 -16.80 -7.56
CA TYR A 53 -9.19 -16.93 -8.93
C TYR A 53 -7.78 -16.35 -9.11
N GLY A 54 -7.34 -15.50 -8.19
CA GLY A 54 -6.14 -14.70 -8.39
C GLY A 54 -5.70 -13.93 -7.17
N VAL A 55 -4.55 -13.26 -7.30
CA VAL A 55 -3.90 -12.49 -6.26
C VAL A 55 -3.18 -11.29 -6.85
N ILE A 56 -3.10 -10.18 -6.11
CA ILE A 56 -2.27 -9.03 -6.47
C ILE A 56 -1.40 -8.61 -5.30
N LEU A 57 -0.18 -8.17 -5.61
CA LEU A 57 0.64 -7.38 -4.69
C LEU A 57 0.40 -5.90 -5.00
N SER A 58 -0.07 -5.16 -4.00
CA SER A 58 -0.47 -3.75 -4.14
C SER A 58 0.19 -2.91 -3.03
N GLY A 59 -0.31 -1.70 -2.78
CA GLY A 59 0.20 -0.83 -1.73
C GLY A 59 1.60 -0.27 -2.02
N CYS A 60 2.44 -0.15 -0.99
CA CYS A 60 3.72 0.56 -1.09
C CYS A 60 4.71 -0.11 -2.05
N VAL A 61 4.68 -1.44 -2.17
CA VAL A 61 5.57 -2.20 -3.05
C VAL A 61 5.30 -1.85 -4.51
N GLN A 62 4.05 -1.99 -4.95
CA GLN A 62 3.66 -1.70 -6.34
C GLN A 62 3.80 -0.21 -6.69
N LYS A 63 3.57 0.69 -5.71
CA LYS A 63 3.78 2.14 -5.84
C LYS A 63 5.25 2.55 -5.90
N GLN A 64 6.19 1.65 -5.59
CA GLN A 64 7.62 1.97 -5.41
C GLN A 64 7.86 3.04 -4.31
N LEU A 65 7.05 2.94 -3.24
CA LEU A 65 7.09 3.78 -2.04
C LEU A 65 7.48 2.97 -0.80
N VAL A 66 8.36 1.96 -0.99
CA VAL A 66 8.84 1.08 0.08
C VAL A 66 9.89 1.81 0.89
N ILE A 67 9.68 1.85 2.20
CA ILE A 67 10.72 2.15 3.19
C ILE A 67 11.12 0.81 3.81
N PRO A 68 12.42 0.45 3.79
CA PRO A 68 12.92 -0.74 4.44
C PRO A 68 12.38 -0.87 5.86
N ASN A 69 12.04 -2.08 6.27
CA ASN A 69 11.63 -2.41 7.65
C ASN A 69 10.32 -1.78 8.15
N VAL A 70 9.81 -0.74 7.49
CA VAL A 70 8.57 -0.03 7.80
C VAL A 70 7.41 -0.51 6.92
N SER A 71 7.70 -0.73 5.63
CA SER A 71 6.68 -1.11 4.66
C SER A 71 6.35 -2.60 4.72
N CYS A 72 5.09 -2.94 4.43
CA CYS A 72 4.65 -4.32 4.25
C CYS A 72 4.12 -4.54 2.83
N GLY A 73 4.23 -5.76 2.33
CA GLY A 73 3.58 -6.18 1.08
C GLY A 73 2.08 -6.32 1.30
N TYR A 74 1.26 -5.66 0.48
CA TYR A 74 -0.20 -5.73 0.60
C TYR A 74 -0.76 -6.72 -0.43
N LEU A 75 -1.06 -7.94 0.02
CA LEU A 75 -1.56 -9.02 -0.82
C LEU A 75 -3.09 -9.06 -0.78
N VAL A 76 -3.73 -8.99 -1.95
CA VAL A 76 -5.18 -9.06 -2.09
C VAL A 76 -5.54 -10.32 -2.87
N PHE A 77 -6.15 -11.30 -2.20
CA PHE A 77 -6.71 -12.48 -2.85
C PHE A 77 -8.12 -12.17 -3.37
N LEU A 78 -8.38 -12.51 -4.63
CA LEU A 78 -9.56 -12.10 -5.36
C LEU A 78 -10.47 -13.30 -5.65
N HIS A 79 -11.76 -13.16 -5.37
CA HIS A 79 -12.80 -14.08 -5.84
C HIS A 79 -13.85 -13.34 -6.68
N HIS A 80 -14.56 -14.06 -7.54
CA HIS A 80 -15.57 -13.47 -8.42
C HIS A 80 -16.96 -13.53 -7.79
N LEU A 81 -17.68 -12.41 -7.82
CA LEU A 81 -19.09 -12.32 -7.42
C LEU A 81 -19.87 -11.66 -8.56
N LYS A 82 -20.74 -12.40 -9.24
CA LYS A 82 -21.66 -11.80 -10.23
C LYS A 82 -22.53 -10.76 -9.53
N GLU A 83 -22.68 -9.56 -10.11
CA GLU A 83 -23.42 -8.44 -9.50
C GLU A 83 -24.83 -8.86 -9.05
N LYS A 84 -25.54 -9.62 -9.88
CA LYS A 84 -26.88 -10.16 -9.57
C LYS A 84 -26.96 -11.07 -8.33
N HIS A 85 -25.84 -11.57 -7.82
CA HIS A 85 -25.78 -12.40 -6.61
C HIS A 85 -25.46 -11.59 -5.35
N LEU A 86 -25.24 -10.28 -5.47
CA LEU A 86 -25.10 -9.41 -4.31
C LEU A 86 -26.49 -9.10 -3.75
N ASP A 87 -26.92 -9.91 -2.79
CA ASP A 87 -28.14 -9.72 -2.02
C ASP A 87 -27.82 -9.04 -0.67
N TYR A 88 -28.50 -7.91 -0.41
CA TYR A 88 -28.33 -7.15 0.83
C TYR A 88 -28.80 -7.90 2.08
N ASN A 89 -29.73 -8.86 1.92
CA ASN A 89 -30.17 -9.73 3.02
C ASN A 89 -29.11 -10.78 3.39
N ASN A 90 -28.07 -10.95 2.55
CA ASN A 90 -27.07 -11.99 2.69
C ASN A 90 -25.62 -11.45 2.73
N ILE A 91 -25.42 -10.20 3.16
CA ILE A 91 -24.07 -9.63 3.31
C ILE A 91 -23.22 -10.42 4.31
N ASP A 92 -23.85 -10.99 5.34
CA ASP A 92 -23.17 -11.82 6.34
C ASP A 92 -22.53 -13.07 5.71
N SER A 93 -23.15 -13.67 4.69
CA SER A 93 -22.56 -14.76 3.92
C SER A 93 -21.27 -14.34 3.21
N LEU A 94 -21.26 -13.15 2.60
CA LEU A 94 -20.06 -12.62 1.93
C LEU A 94 -18.94 -12.33 2.93
N GLN A 95 -19.29 -11.76 4.08
CA GLN A 95 -18.33 -11.52 5.17
C GLN A 95 -17.79 -12.84 5.74
N LYS A 96 -18.66 -13.85 5.91
CA LYS A 96 -18.28 -15.20 6.32
C LYS A 96 -17.33 -15.83 5.31
N LYS A 97 -17.61 -15.73 4.01
CA LYS A 97 -16.75 -16.22 2.93
C LYS A 97 -15.34 -15.61 2.98
N HIS A 98 -15.22 -14.29 3.20
CA HIS A 98 -13.91 -13.63 3.37
C HIS A 98 -13.14 -14.18 4.58
N ASN A 99 -13.83 -14.31 5.72
CA ASN A 99 -13.25 -14.82 6.94
C ASN A 99 -12.82 -16.29 6.79
N ASP A 100 -13.60 -17.11 6.08
CA ASP A 100 -13.30 -18.52 5.87
C ASP A 100 -12.07 -18.69 4.95
N ILE A 101 -11.93 -17.88 3.89
CA ILE A 101 -10.72 -17.84 3.06
C ILE A 101 -9.50 -17.42 3.91
N LEU A 102 -9.60 -16.35 4.70
CA LEU A 102 -8.49 -15.90 5.56
C LEU A 102 -8.10 -16.92 6.63
N LYS A 103 -9.09 -17.58 7.25
CA LYS A 103 -8.86 -18.67 8.20
C LYS A 103 -8.16 -19.85 7.52
N TRP A 104 -8.57 -20.20 6.31
CA TRP A 104 -7.92 -21.25 5.53
C TRP A 104 -6.45 -20.90 5.26
N ILE A 105 -6.16 -19.69 4.75
CA ILE A 105 -4.78 -19.22 4.52
C ILE A 105 -3.96 -19.28 5.81
N LYS A 106 -4.52 -18.80 6.94
CA LYS A 106 -3.87 -18.85 8.25
C LYS A 106 -3.54 -20.29 8.68
N GLN A 107 -4.48 -21.22 8.50
CA GLN A 107 -4.30 -22.62 8.85
C GLN A 107 -3.20 -23.28 8.02
N ILE A 108 -3.18 -23.03 6.71
CA ILE A 108 -2.14 -23.55 5.82
C ILE A 108 -0.76 -23.00 6.18
N ILE A 109 -0.64 -21.69 6.42
CA ILE A 109 0.63 -21.10 6.91
C ILE A 109 1.06 -21.75 8.24
N GLY A 110 0.11 -21.99 9.16
CA GLY A 110 0.37 -22.69 10.41
C GLY A 110 0.88 -24.12 10.22
N LYS A 111 0.40 -24.84 9.19
CA LYS A 111 0.93 -26.16 8.81
C LYS A 111 2.36 -26.04 8.26
N ILE A 112 2.60 -25.12 7.33
CA ILE A 112 3.92 -24.88 6.74
C ILE A 112 4.97 -24.55 7.82
N ILE A 113 4.62 -23.71 8.80
CA ILE A 113 5.51 -23.40 9.93
C ILE A 113 5.91 -24.68 10.69
N LYS A 114 4.95 -25.57 10.95
CA LYS A 114 5.20 -26.84 11.66
C LYS A 114 6.01 -27.81 10.79
N GLU A 115 5.68 -27.95 9.52
CA GLU A 115 6.37 -28.82 8.57
C GLU A 115 7.84 -28.41 8.38
N LEU A 116 8.11 -27.11 8.22
CA LEU A 116 9.46 -26.59 8.00
C LEU A 116 10.26 -26.35 9.29
N CYS A 117 9.65 -26.49 10.47
CA CYS A 117 10.26 -26.21 11.77
C CYS A 117 11.07 -24.88 11.81
N THR A 118 10.55 -23.81 11.19
CA THR A 118 11.28 -22.56 11.00
C THR A 118 10.70 -21.39 11.79
N ASN A 119 11.58 -20.57 12.38
CA ASN A 119 11.20 -19.30 13.01
C ASN A 119 11.15 -18.12 12.02
N LYS A 120 11.51 -18.35 10.75
CA LYS A 120 11.51 -17.33 9.68
C LYS A 120 10.11 -16.97 9.20
N ILE A 121 9.11 -17.77 9.54
CA ILE A 121 7.70 -17.53 9.21
C ILE A 121 6.93 -17.35 10.52
N LYS A 122 6.18 -16.25 10.64
CA LYS A 122 5.39 -15.94 11.85
C LYS A 122 4.04 -15.36 11.46
N ILE A 123 2.98 -15.80 12.13
CA ILE A 123 1.69 -15.12 12.07
C ILE A 123 1.70 -14.02 13.12
N LEU A 124 1.69 -12.75 12.69
CA LEU A 124 1.81 -11.59 13.58
C LEU A 124 0.44 -11.17 14.14
N ARG A 125 -0.59 -11.16 13.29
CA ARG A 125 -1.94 -10.74 13.68
C ARG A 125 -2.99 -11.38 12.77
N HIS A 126 -4.14 -11.75 13.34
CA HIS A 126 -5.29 -12.21 12.58
C HIS A 126 -6.55 -11.46 13.02
N SER A 127 -7.39 -11.10 12.06
CA SER A 127 -8.68 -10.42 12.27
C SER A 127 -9.69 -10.93 11.24
N LYS A 128 -10.98 -10.66 11.45
CA LYS A 128 -12.05 -11.05 10.51
C LYS A 128 -11.86 -10.51 9.08
N SER A 129 -11.09 -9.44 8.90
CA SER A 129 -10.91 -8.78 7.59
C SER A 129 -9.47 -8.80 7.07
N SER A 130 -8.51 -9.33 7.83
CA SER A 130 -7.11 -9.37 7.40
C SER A 130 -6.22 -10.28 8.23
N LEU A 131 -5.12 -10.70 7.62
CA LEU A 131 -4.06 -11.52 8.22
C LEU A 131 -2.71 -10.80 8.00
N LYS A 132 -1.95 -10.58 9.07
CA LYS A 132 -0.59 -10.02 9.01
C LYS A 132 0.42 -11.12 9.36
N ILE A 133 1.40 -11.32 8.50
CA ILE A 133 2.44 -12.34 8.66
C ILE A 133 3.83 -11.72 8.47
N ASN A 134 4.84 -12.35 9.05
CA ASN A 134 6.22 -12.24 8.61
C ASN A 134 6.54 -13.51 7.81
N TRP A 135 6.92 -13.36 6.55
CA TRP A 135 7.28 -14.43 5.65
C TRP A 135 8.74 -14.26 5.24
N LYS A 136 9.60 -15.11 5.79
CA LYS A 136 11.04 -15.14 5.48
C LYS A 136 11.72 -13.77 5.66
N GLY A 137 11.35 -13.03 6.71
CA GLY A 137 11.92 -11.73 7.06
C GLY A 137 11.10 -10.52 6.61
N LEU A 138 10.20 -10.66 5.63
CA LEU A 138 9.35 -9.56 5.14
C LEU A 138 7.94 -9.64 5.72
N GLU A 139 7.35 -8.48 6.01
CA GLU A 139 5.97 -8.42 6.49
C GLU A 139 4.98 -8.33 5.33
N TYR A 140 3.93 -9.14 5.39
CA TYR A 140 2.81 -9.11 4.46
C TYR A 140 1.49 -8.88 5.18
N HIS A 141 0.66 -8.03 4.61
CA HIS A 141 -0.71 -7.81 5.01
C HIS A 141 -1.63 -8.39 3.95
N ILE A 142 -2.30 -9.49 4.30
CA ILE A 142 -3.17 -10.28 3.44
C ILE A 142 -4.62 -9.91 3.70
N VAL A 143 -5.34 -9.61 2.63
CA VAL A 143 -6.78 -9.35 2.63
C VAL A 143 -7.46 -10.15 1.52
N VAL A 144 -8.79 -10.28 1.62
CA VAL A 144 -9.63 -10.91 0.62
C VAL A 144 -10.63 -9.88 0.10
N ALA A 145 -10.83 -9.85 -1.21
CA ALA A 145 -11.82 -9.01 -1.87
C ALA A 145 -12.58 -9.79 -2.94
N TRP A 146 -13.86 -9.44 -3.17
CA TRP A 146 -14.55 -9.82 -4.40
C TRP A 146 -14.47 -8.74 -5.46
N THR A 147 -14.53 -9.19 -6.71
CA THR A 147 -14.70 -8.37 -7.90
C THR A 147 -15.96 -8.79 -8.64
N PHE A 148 -16.62 -7.86 -9.32
CA PHE A 148 -17.78 -8.08 -10.19
C PHE A 148 -17.37 -8.64 -11.56
N SER A 149 -16.16 -8.31 -12.00
CA SER A 149 -15.53 -8.87 -13.21
C SER A 149 -14.26 -9.63 -12.84
N LYS A 150 -14.01 -10.77 -13.49
CA LYS A 150 -12.70 -11.44 -13.40
C LYS A 150 -11.66 -10.60 -14.11
N ARG A 151 -10.48 -10.47 -13.51
CA ARG A 151 -9.37 -9.65 -14.02
C ARG A 151 -8.24 -10.57 -14.41
N GLN A 152 -8.06 -10.76 -15.71
CA GLN A 152 -7.11 -11.74 -16.27
C GLN A 152 -5.68 -11.51 -15.74
N TYR A 153 -5.24 -10.25 -15.68
CA TYR A 153 -3.92 -9.86 -15.18
C TYR A 153 -3.66 -10.12 -13.68
N CYS A 154 -4.63 -10.69 -12.97
CA CYS A 154 -4.47 -11.10 -11.57
C CYS A 154 -4.59 -12.63 -11.38
N GLU A 155 -4.93 -13.38 -12.43
CA GLU A 155 -5.23 -14.82 -12.32
C GLU A 155 -3.95 -15.62 -12.05
N PHE A 156 -4.07 -16.70 -11.26
CA PHE A 156 -2.91 -17.53 -10.91
C PHE A 156 -2.19 -18.11 -12.14
N HIS A 157 -2.87 -18.30 -13.27
CA HIS A 157 -2.26 -18.87 -14.48
C HIS A 157 -2.02 -17.83 -15.58
N TYR A 158 -2.04 -16.54 -15.24
CA TYR A 158 -1.85 -15.48 -16.23
C TYR A 158 -0.40 -15.38 -16.72
N ILE A 159 0.56 -15.42 -15.79
CA ILE A 159 1.99 -15.50 -16.12
C ILE A 159 2.46 -16.94 -15.91
N GLN A 160 3.31 -17.41 -16.82
CA GLN A 160 3.93 -18.73 -16.75
C GLN A 160 4.92 -18.84 -15.57
N ASN A 161 5.48 -20.04 -15.34
CA ASN A 161 6.58 -20.27 -14.40
C ASN A 161 6.28 -19.95 -12.93
N ASN A 162 5.06 -20.25 -12.45
CA ASN A 162 4.70 -20.09 -11.03
C ASN A 162 4.85 -18.63 -10.52
N VAL A 163 4.67 -17.67 -11.42
CA VAL A 163 4.64 -16.23 -11.11
C VAL A 163 3.19 -15.76 -11.08
N HIS A 164 2.72 -15.39 -9.89
CA HIS A 164 1.35 -14.98 -9.62
C HIS A 164 1.25 -13.50 -9.26
N VAL A 165 2.32 -12.94 -8.69
CA VAL A 165 2.43 -11.51 -8.39
C VAL A 165 3.69 -10.95 -9.03
N TYR A 166 3.59 -9.77 -9.63
CA TYR A 166 4.66 -9.16 -10.40
C TYR A 166 4.54 -7.63 -10.37
N SER A 167 5.66 -6.95 -10.62
CA SER A 167 5.66 -5.50 -10.77
C SER A 167 5.03 -5.16 -12.11
N PHE A 168 3.96 -4.37 -12.09
CA PHE A 168 3.29 -3.95 -13.31
C PHE A 168 4.11 -2.83 -13.93
N SER A 169 4.27 -2.88 -15.26
CA SER A 169 4.72 -1.71 -16.02
C SER A 169 3.66 -0.60 -15.95
N LEU A 170 4.04 0.62 -16.34
CA LEU A 170 3.09 1.73 -16.42
C LEU A 170 1.92 1.39 -17.36
N ASP A 171 2.19 0.78 -18.52
CA ASP A 171 1.16 0.39 -19.48
C ASP A 171 0.22 -0.68 -18.91
N GLN A 172 0.75 -1.67 -18.21
CA GLN A 172 -0.07 -2.68 -17.53
C GLN A 172 -0.93 -2.05 -16.41
N LEU A 173 -0.37 -1.09 -15.66
CA LEU A 173 -1.13 -0.33 -14.66
C LEU A 173 -2.21 0.54 -15.30
N GLN A 174 -1.96 1.13 -16.46
CA GLN A 174 -2.93 1.92 -17.22
C GLN A 174 -4.11 1.06 -17.65
N ILE A 175 -3.84 -0.13 -18.23
CA ILE A 175 -4.88 -1.10 -18.62
C ILE A 175 -5.70 -1.51 -17.39
N ALA A 176 -5.02 -1.93 -16.31
CA ALA A 176 -5.69 -2.29 -15.07
C ALA A 176 -6.50 -1.11 -14.50
N ALA A 177 -5.98 0.12 -14.55
CA ALA A 177 -6.69 1.30 -14.05
C ALA A 177 -7.98 1.56 -14.84
N ASN A 178 -7.97 1.41 -16.17
CA ASN A 178 -9.17 1.55 -16.99
C ASN A 178 -10.26 0.55 -16.60
N ASP A 179 -9.90 -0.74 -16.46
CA ASP A 179 -10.85 -1.78 -16.03
C ASP A 179 -11.43 -1.48 -14.63
N LEU A 180 -10.59 -1.01 -13.72
CA LEU A 180 -10.98 -0.66 -12.35
C LEU A 180 -11.87 0.58 -12.29
N ILE A 181 -11.64 1.54 -13.18
CA ILE A 181 -12.45 2.76 -13.32
C ILE A 181 -13.86 2.39 -13.78
N GLU A 182 -14.00 1.46 -14.72
CA GLU A 182 -15.31 0.98 -15.19
C GLU A 182 -16.08 0.21 -14.11
N GLU A 183 -15.39 -0.54 -13.24
CA GLU A 183 -16.01 -1.31 -12.15
C GLU A 183 -16.36 -0.45 -10.92
N ALA A 184 -15.64 0.65 -10.68
CA ALA A 184 -15.81 1.48 -9.48
C ALA A 184 -17.25 2.00 -9.23
N PRO A 185 -18.01 2.48 -10.24
CA PRO A 185 -19.39 2.90 -10.06
C PRO A 185 -20.33 1.80 -9.55
N ILE A 186 -20.06 0.53 -9.88
CA ILE A 186 -20.86 -0.61 -9.41
C ILE A 186 -20.71 -0.75 -7.90
N HIS A 187 -19.47 -0.75 -7.40
CA HIS A 187 -19.21 -0.75 -5.95
C HIS A 187 -19.88 0.42 -5.25
N GLN A 188 -19.78 1.63 -5.81
CA GLN A 188 -20.35 2.83 -5.22
C GLN A 188 -21.87 2.75 -5.10
N LYS A 189 -22.57 2.33 -6.17
CA LYS A 189 -24.01 2.12 -6.18
C LYS A 189 -24.45 1.21 -5.01
N HIS A 190 -23.75 0.10 -4.78
CA HIS A 190 -24.08 -0.81 -3.68
C HIS A 190 -23.79 -0.23 -2.29
N ILE A 191 -22.70 0.54 -2.14
CA ILE A 191 -22.39 1.23 -0.87
C ILE A 191 -23.49 2.25 -0.53
N GLU A 192 -23.94 3.04 -1.51
CA GLU A 192 -25.00 4.04 -1.33
C GLU A 192 -26.35 3.42 -0.96
N ASN A 193 -26.68 2.26 -1.55
CA ASN A 193 -27.91 1.54 -1.24
C ASN A 193 -27.94 1.01 0.20
N VAL A 194 -26.79 0.60 0.75
CA VAL A 194 -26.68 0.02 2.10
C VAL A 194 -26.46 1.06 3.19
N ASP A 195 -26.01 2.28 2.85
CA ASP A 195 -25.84 3.38 3.82
C ASP A 195 -27.10 3.66 4.64
N LYS A 196 -28.27 3.45 4.02
CA LYS A 196 -29.58 3.61 4.63
C LYS A 196 -29.98 2.45 5.55
N ILE A 197 -29.34 1.29 5.38
CA ILE A 197 -29.71 0.02 6.03
C ILE A 197 -28.80 -0.28 7.22
N SER A 198 -27.48 -0.25 7.02
CA SER A 198 -26.51 -0.66 8.04
C SER A 198 -25.14 -0.02 7.86
N LYS A 199 -24.70 0.71 8.89
CA LYS A 199 -23.35 1.29 8.97
C LYS A 199 -22.26 0.22 8.96
N LEU A 200 -22.53 -0.97 9.50
CA LEU A 200 -21.56 -2.08 9.53
C LEU A 200 -21.34 -2.65 8.13
N TYR A 201 -22.43 -2.87 7.39
CA TYR A 201 -22.36 -3.39 6.03
C TYR A 201 -21.74 -2.37 5.06
N LYS A 202 -22.07 -1.08 5.21
CA LYS A 202 -21.38 -0.01 4.48
C LYS A 202 -19.86 -0.09 4.66
N ARG A 203 -19.37 -0.19 5.90
CA ARG A 203 -17.92 -0.33 6.18
C ARG A 203 -17.32 -1.59 5.56
N PHE A 204 -18.06 -2.70 5.50
CA PHE A 204 -17.60 -3.93 4.87
C PHE A 204 -17.48 -3.75 3.34
N LEU A 205 -18.49 -3.18 2.70
CA LEU A 205 -18.48 -2.87 1.26
C LEU A 205 -17.38 -1.86 0.90
N GLU A 206 -17.18 -0.81 1.70
CA GLU A 206 -16.09 0.16 1.54
C GLU A 206 -14.70 -0.48 1.63
N LYS A 207 -14.51 -1.41 2.58
CA LYS A 207 -13.27 -2.19 2.69
C LYS A 207 -13.06 -3.08 1.48
N ASN A 208 -14.11 -3.74 0.99
CA ASN A 208 -14.03 -4.54 -0.22
C ASN A 208 -13.63 -3.69 -1.43
N MET A 209 -14.34 -2.60 -1.68
CA MET A 209 -14.01 -1.65 -2.76
C MET A 209 -12.57 -1.13 -2.64
N SER A 210 -12.13 -0.78 -1.43
CA SER A 210 -10.76 -0.30 -1.21
C SER A 210 -9.69 -1.35 -1.50
N ALA A 211 -9.99 -2.64 -1.29
CA ALA A 211 -9.06 -3.73 -1.58
C ALA A 211 -9.11 -4.14 -3.05
N SER A 212 -10.31 -4.28 -3.61
CA SER A 212 -10.55 -4.62 -5.02
C SER A 212 -9.97 -3.55 -5.94
N LEU A 213 -10.15 -2.26 -5.65
CA LEU A 213 -9.63 -1.15 -6.48
C LEU A 213 -8.24 -0.69 -6.07
N SER A 214 -7.49 -1.49 -5.31
CA SER A 214 -6.21 -1.03 -4.74
C SER A 214 -5.16 -0.67 -5.80
N LEU A 215 -5.15 -1.33 -6.96
CA LEU A 215 -4.27 -1.00 -8.10
C LEU A 215 -4.58 0.35 -8.73
N LEU A 216 -5.81 0.86 -8.63
CA LEU A 216 -6.13 2.20 -9.13
C LEU A 216 -5.37 3.28 -8.34
N ARG A 217 -5.24 3.08 -7.02
CA ARG A 217 -4.39 3.93 -6.17
C ARG A 217 -2.91 3.76 -6.46
N VAL A 218 -2.49 2.57 -6.89
CA VAL A 218 -1.12 2.34 -7.32
C VAL A 218 -0.83 3.19 -8.54
N TYR A 219 -1.66 3.06 -9.59
CA TYR A 219 -1.52 3.79 -10.84
C TYR A 219 -1.33 5.28 -10.59
N TYR A 220 -2.23 5.96 -9.86
CA TYR A 220 -2.11 7.40 -9.62
C TYR A 220 -0.94 7.82 -8.72
N MET A 221 -0.31 6.89 -7.99
CA MET A 221 0.85 7.19 -7.12
C MET A 221 2.17 6.73 -7.72
N ARG A 222 2.16 6.23 -8.96
CA ARG A 222 3.38 5.95 -9.72
C ARG A 222 4.16 7.23 -9.97
N GLU A 223 5.50 7.14 -9.88
CA GLU A 223 6.39 8.29 -10.07
C GLU A 223 6.14 8.98 -11.41
N GLU A 224 5.85 8.17 -12.43
CA GLU A 224 5.60 8.59 -13.80
C GLU A 224 4.36 9.50 -13.93
N LEU A 225 3.42 9.43 -12.99
CA LEU A 225 2.21 10.26 -12.97
C LEU A 225 2.25 11.36 -11.90
N VAL A 226 2.73 11.03 -10.70
CA VAL A 226 2.74 11.95 -9.56
C VAL A 226 3.97 12.87 -9.54
N GLY A 227 5.00 12.51 -10.29
CA GLY A 227 6.28 13.20 -10.36
C GLY A 227 7.26 12.77 -9.26
N ARG A 228 8.55 12.79 -9.61
CA ARG A 228 9.68 12.44 -8.74
C ARG A 228 9.67 13.20 -7.41
N ASN A 229 9.45 14.51 -7.44
CA ASN A 229 9.49 15.34 -6.23
C ASN A 229 8.37 15.01 -5.25
N THR A 230 7.17 14.72 -5.73
CA THR A 230 6.07 14.24 -4.89
C THR A 230 6.39 12.88 -4.29
N ARG A 231 6.93 11.95 -5.08
CA ARG A 231 7.36 10.64 -4.59
C ARG A 231 8.40 10.76 -3.46
N LEU A 232 9.42 11.59 -3.65
CA LEU A 232 10.47 11.82 -2.64
C LEU A 232 9.90 12.45 -1.37
N ALA A 233 8.99 13.41 -1.49
CA ALA A 233 8.29 13.99 -0.34
C ALA A 233 7.49 12.93 0.43
N VAL A 234 6.77 12.05 -0.28
CA VAL A 234 6.01 10.94 0.33
C VAL A 234 6.94 9.96 1.05
N LEU A 235 8.06 9.56 0.44
CA LEU A 235 9.04 8.68 1.06
C LEU A 235 9.63 9.31 2.34
N PHE A 236 10.04 10.57 2.26
CA PHE A 236 10.55 11.29 3.42
C PHE A 236 9.52 11.37 4.54
N LEU A 237 8.29 11.81 4.24
CA LEU A 237 7.24 11.98 5.25
C LEU A 237 6.78 10.66 5.85
N LYS A 238 6.83 9.55 5.12
CA LYS A 238 6.58 8.22 5.69
C LYS A 238 7.69 7.79 6.65
N SER A 239 8.96 8.06 6.32
CA SER A 239 10.10 7.82 7.23
C SER A 239 9.99 8.70 8.48
N TRP A 240 9.68 9.99 8.28
CA TRP A 240 9.43 10.94 9.35
C TRP A 240 8.32 10.46 10.27
N GLN A 241 7.18 10.08 9.72
CA GLN A 241 6.05 9.60 10.52
C GLN A 241 6.41 8.33 11.30
N TYR A 242 7.17 7.40 10.71
CA TYR A 242 7.60 6.20 11.42
C TYR A 242 8.49 6.52 12.62
N VAL A 243 9.40 7.49 12.46
CA VAL A 243 10.34 7.93 13.50
C VAL A 243 9.61 8.76 14.57
N ALA A 244 8.90 9.81 14.17
CA ALA A 244 8.28 10.82 15.03
C ALA A 244 6.97 10.37 15.70
N MET A 245 6.28 9.38 15.13
CA MET A 245 4.98 8.92 15.62
C MET A 245 5.03 7.46 16.10
N LYS A 246 6.21 6.99 16.52
CA LYS A 246 6.40 5.62 16.99
C LYS A 246 5.51 5.36 18.20
N GLY A 247 4.67 4.33 18.12
CA GLY A 247 3.72 3.99 19.20
C GLY A 247 2.52 4.95 19.34
N LYS A 248 2.44 6.00 18.52
CA LYS A 248 1.42 7.04 18.59
C LYS A 248 0.43 6.92 17.43
N HIS A 249 -0.69 7.64 17.52
CA HIS A 249 -1.65 7.71 16.41
C HIS A 249 -1.12 8.60 15.29
N HIS A 250 -1.20 8.13 14.05
CA HIS A 250 -0.61 8.81 12.89
C HIS A 250 -1.49 8.72 11.63
N LEU A 251 -1.12 9.45 10.57
CA LEU A 251 -1.79 9.40 9.28
C LEU A 251 -1.66 8.02 8.64
N SER A 252 -2.70 7.62 7.93
CA SER A 252 -2.57 6.48 7.04
C SER A 252 -1.64 6.83 5.88
N ASN A 253 -0.87 5.86 5.37
CA ASN A 253 -0.01 6.07 4.21
C ASN A 253 -0.78 6.66 3.01
N ASN A 254 -2.02 6.23 2.80
CA ASN A 254 -2.86 6.78 1.75
C ASN A 254 -3.21 8.27 2.00
N SER A 255 -3.52 8.65 3.24
CA SER A 255 -3.80 10.06 3.58
C SER A 255 -2.58 10.95 3.31
N LEU A 256 -1.40 10.49 3.72
CA LEU A 256 -0.13 11.20 3.50
C LEU A 256 0.15 11.36 1.99
N GLU A 257 -0.04 10.30 1.20
CA GLU A 257 0.09 10.34 -0.26
C GLU A 257 -0.87 11.36 -0.91
N ILE A 258 -2.14 11.37 -0.50
CA ILE A 258 -3.17 12.33 -0.95
C ILE A 258 -2.79 13.77 -0.63
N VAL A 259 -2.35 14.03 0.60
CA VAL A 259 -1.94 15.37 1.01
C VAL A 259 -0.77 15.84 0.16
N CYS A 260 0.25 15.00 -0.05
CA CYS A 260 1.43 15.37 -0.85
C CYS A 260 1.08 15.68 -2.31
N ALA A 261 0.27 14.85 -2.95
CA ALA A 261 -0.19 15.08 -4.33
C ALA A 261 -1.01 16.37 -4.45
N HIS A 262 -1.91 16.61 -3.49
CA HIS A 262 -2.69 17.84 -3.43
C HIS A 262 -1.81 19.08 -3.27
N LEU A 263 -0.84 19.04 -2.35
CA LEU A 263 0.08 20.15 -2.10
C LEU A 263 0.99 20.44 -3.28
N PHE A 264 1.43 19.42 -4.02
CA PHE A 264 2.16 19.61 -5.27
C PHE A 264 1.34 20.42 -6.28
N GLU A 265 0.08 20.05 -6.51
CA GLU A 265 -0.79 20.80 -7.44
C GLU A 265 -1.13 22.21 -6.92
N LYS A 266 -1.28 22.39 -5.60
CA LYS A 266 -1.43 23.72 -4.99
C LYS A 266 -0.19 24.58 -5.29
N LEU A 267 1.01 24.06 -5.01
CA LEU A 267 2.28 24.74 -5.27
C LEU A 267 2.46 25.05 -6.76
N LYS A 268 2.04 24.14 -7.64
CA LYS A 268 2.09 24.33 -9.10
C LYS A 268 1.22 25.49 -9.55
N LYS A 269 0.00 25.61 -9.05
CA LYS A 269 -0.88 26.74 -9.36
C LYS A 269 -0.29 28.07 -8.87
N THR A 270 0.35 28.08 -7.69
CA THR A 270 1.01 29.29 -7.17
C THR A 270 2.27 29.65 -7.95
N GLN A 271 3.08 28.68 -8.36
CA GLN A 271 4.36 28.90 -9.04
C GLN A 271 4.25 29.02 -10.57
N GLN A 272 3.08 28.76 -11.16
CA GLN A 272 2.82 29.03 -12.58
C GLN A 272 3.09 30.49 -12.98
N GLN A 273 3.07 31.42 -12.03
CA GLN A 273 3.41 32.82 -12.27
C GLN A 273 4.93 33.08 -12.34
N THR A 274 5.76 32.19 -11.81
CA THR A 274 7.21 32.41 -11.65
C THR A 274 8.08 31.39 -12.38
N ASN A 275 7.49 30.39 -13.06
CA ASN A 275 8.18 29.27 -13.71
C ASN A 275 9.17 28.52 -12.81
N ALA A 276 9.01 28.61 -11.48
CA ALA A 276 9.89 27.97 -10.54
C ALA A 276 9.62 26.45 -10.47
N SER A 277 10.68 25.66 -10.40
CA SER A 277 10.58 24.20 -10.20
C SER A 277 10.16 23.86 -8.76
N ILE A 278 9.12 23.04 -8.61
CA ILE A 278 8.65 22.57 -7.30
C ILE A 278 9.52 21.41 -6.84
N PHE A 279 10.34 21.63 -5.81
CA PHE A 279 11.16 20.60 -5.19
C PHE A 279 10.40 19.83 -4.10
N ALA A 280 10.89 18.62 -3.75
CA ALA A 280 10.27 17.78 -2.71
C ALA A 280 10.17 18.50 -1.36
N LEU A 281 11.20 19.30 -1.04
CA LEU A 281 11.21 20.14 0.16
C LEU A 281 10.05 21.16 0.21
N GLY A 282 9.67 21.73 -0.92
CA GLY A 282 8.52 22.64 -0.97
C GLY A 282 7.25 21.94 -0.49
N ILE A 283 7.03 20.71 -0.96
CA ILE A 283 5.89 19.87 -0.58
C ILE A 283 5.96 19.51 0.92
N ILE A 284 7.14 19.14 1.42
CA ILE A 284 7.36 18.79 2.85
C ILE A 284 7.08 20.00 3.76
N LYS A 285 7.57 21.19 3.41
CA LYS A 285 7.30 22.42 4.16
C LYS A 285 5.80 22.73 4.22
N GLU A 286 5.14 22.72 3.06
CA GLU A 286 3.70 22.97 2.99
C GLU A 286 2.88 21.88 3.70
N PHE A 287 3.38 20.64 3.76
CA PHE A 287 2.75 19.58 4.53
C PHE A 287 2.72 19.92 6.02
N PHE A 288 3.86 20.31 6.60
CA PHE A 288 3.88 20.65 8.03
C PHE A 288 3.06 21.91 8.33
N LYS A 289 3.11 22.94 7.46
CA LYS A 289 2.23 24.11 7.59
C LYS A 289 0.76 23.71 7.60
N LEU A 290 0.34 22.85 6.67
CA LEU A 290 -1.04 22.38 6.59
C LEU A 290 -1.49 21.66 7.87
N ILE A 291 -0.62 20.84 8.46
CA ILE A 291 -0.89 20.13 9.71
C ILE A 291 -1.06 21.12 10.88
N ILE A 292 -0.23 22.17 10.95
CA ILE A 292 -0.32 23.22 11.98
C ILE A 292 -1.57 24.09 11.77
N GLU A 293 -1.82 24.57 10.56
CA GLU A 293 -3.00 25.35 10.20
C GLU A 293 -4.28 24.61 10.58
N TYR A 294 -4.32 23.29 10.34
CA TYR A 294 -5.45 22.47 10.74
C TYR A 294 -5.63 22.44 12.26
N SER A 295 -4.54 22.36 13.03
CA SER A 295 -4.57 22.37 14.50
C SER A 295 -5.11 23.69 15.08
N LEU A 296 -4.84 24.81 14.41
CA LEU A 296 -5.30 26.14 14.81
C LEU A 296 -6.74 26.42 14.35
N SER A 297 -7.22 25.71 13.33
CA SER A 297 -8.56 25.91 12.81
C SER A 297 -9.61 25.31 13.74
N ASN A 298 -10.56 26.14 14.21
CA ASN A 298 -11.77 25.65 14.90
C ASN A 298 -12.72 24.87 13.97
N SER A 299 -12.34 24.67 12.70
CA SER A 299 -13.14 23.97 11.71
C SER A 299 -13.17 22.47 12.01
N LYS A 300 -14.38 21.89 12.09
CA LYS A 300 -14.53 20.46 12.42
C LYS A 300 -14.01 19.54 11.30
N LYS A 301 -13.76 20.05 10.08
CA LYS A 301 -13.62 19.23 8.86
C LYS A 301 -12.77 19.92 7.78
N MET A 302 -11.62 19.33 7.46
CA MET A 302 -10.86 19.67 6.25
C MET A 302 -11.07 18.57 5.21
N VAL A 303 -11.52 18.96 4.03
CA VAL A 303 -11.71 18.05 2.89
C VAL A 303 -10.62 18.35 1.88
N ILE A 304 -9.72 17.39 1.68
CA ILE A 304 -8.70 17.45 0.63
C ILE A 304 -9.20 16.63 -0.54
N GLU A 305 -9.47 17.29 -1.66
CA GLU A 305 -9.86 16.62 -2.89
C GLU A 305 -8.64 16.04 -3.61
N TRP A 306 -8.82 14.85 -4.19
CA TRP A 306 -7.79 14.20 -4.98
C TRP A 306 -7.58 14.96 -6.30
N PRO A 307 -6.35 15.40 -6.62
CA PRO A 307 -6.10 16.31 -7.74
C PRO A 307 -6.40 15.70 -9.12
N TYR A 308 -6.33 14.38 -9.27
CA TYR A 308 -6.52 13.72 -10.57
C TYR A 308 -7.99 13.41 -10.92
N ARG A 309 -8.96 14.02 -10.22
CA ARG A 309 -10.40 13.84 -10.51
C ARG A 309 -10.81 14.38 -11.88
N GLU A 310 -10.22 15.49 -12.33
CA GLU A 310 -10.78 16.27 -13.44
C GLU A 310 -10.18 15.93 -14.81
N SER A 311 -8.96 15.40 -14.87
CA SER A 311 -8.21 15.29 -16.12
C SER A 311 -8.38 13.97 -16.90
N GLN A 312 -8.91 12.89 -16.29
CA GLN A 312 -8.98 11.57 -16.95
C GLN A 312 -10.41 11.02 -17.16
N PHE A 313 -11.43 11.55 -16.48
CA PHE A 313 -12.83 11.16 -16.73
C PHE A 313 -13.46 11.90 -17.92
N GLN A 314 -12.72 12.84 -18.54
CA GLN A 314 -13.08 13.44 -19.83
C GLN A 314 -12.66 12.55 -21.01
N TYR A 315 -12.82 11.22 -20.89
CA TYR A 315 -12.88 10.40 -22.09
C TYR A 315 -14.02 10.95 -22.94
N LYS A 316 -13.66 11.49 -24.11
CA LYS A 316 -14.57 12.03 -25.12
C LYS A 316 -15.83 11.17 -25.15
N LYS A 317 -16.97 11.74 -24.73
CA LYS A 317 -18.30 11.26 -25.08
C LYS A 317 -18.41 11.25 -26.61
N ARG A 318 -17.86 10.23 -27.27
CA ARG A 318 -18.20 9.89 -28.64
C ARG A 318 -19.54 9.15 -28.57
N GLY A 319 -20.62 9.89 -28.83
CA GLY A 319 -21.87 9.31 -29.34
C GLY A 319 -22.74 8.51 -28.36
N CYS A 320 -22.91 8.95 -27.11
CA CYS A 320 -24.05 8.50 -26.31
C CYS A 320 -25.05 9.65 -26.12
N ILE A 321 -26.27 9.35 -26.55
CA ILE A 321 -27.50 10.14 -26.60
C ILE A 321 -27.54 11.22 -25.50
N LYS A 322 -27.80 12.47 -25.93
CA LYS A 322 -28.17 13.58 -25.04
C LYS A 322 -29.45 13.19 -24.27
N MET A 323 -29.30 12.62 -23.09
CA MET A 323 -30.29 12.80 -22.05
C MET A 323 -29.89 14.05 -21.27
N GLU A 324 -30.63 15.13 -21.52
CA GLU A 324 -30.66 16.32 -20.68
C GLU A 324 -31.16 15.94 -19.28
N TYR A 325 -30.26 15.49 -18.41
CA TYR A 325 -30.54 15.49 -16.99
C TYR A 325 -30.30 16.90 -16.44
N LYS A 326 -31.41 17.55 -16.08
CA LYS A 326 -31.47 18.82 -15.36
C LYS A 326 -30.43 18.90 -14.24
N LYS A 327 -29.75 20.05 -14.21
CA LYS A 327 -28.93 20.64 -13.16
C LYS A 327 -29.31 20.20 -11.73
N LYS A 328 -28.27 20.04 -10.89
CA LYS A 328 -28.26 19.82 -9.44
C LYS A 328 -28.62 18.41 -8.95
N LYS A 329 -27.74 17.44 -9.24
CA LYS A 329 -27.38 16.43 -8.22
C LYS A 329 -25.87 16.38 -8.13
N ARG A 330 -25.35 16.71 -6.93
CA ARG A 330 -23.95 16.52 -6.55
C ARG A 330 -23.56 15.09 -6.91
N CYS A 331 -22.68 14.92 -7.89
CA CYS A 331 -22.10 13.63 -8.21
C CYS A 331 -21.18 13.28 -7.03
N ASN A 332 -21.66 12.42 -6.12
CA ASN A 332 -20.92 11.95 -4.94
C ASN A 332 -19.77 10.99 -5.32
N CYS A 333 -19.06 11.22 -6.42
CA CYS A 333 -17.95 10.35 -6.82
C CYS A 333 -16.77 10.53 -5.87
N VAL A 334 -16.24 9.41 -5.36
CA VAL A 334 -14.97 9.25 -4.64
C VAL A 334 -14.73 10.25 -3.51
N TYR A 335 -15.61 10.24 -2.51
CA TYR A 335 -15.12 10.53 -1.16
C TYR A 335 -14.07 9.48 -0.78
N VAL A 336 -12.80 9.73 -1.12
CA VAL A 336 -11.75 9.54 -0.12
C VAL A 336 -11.79 10.77 0.78
N THR A 337 -12.96 11.11 1.34
CA THR A 337 -12.94 11.48 2.75
C THR A 337 -12.57 10.18 3.45
N GLY A 338 -11.27 9.89 3.49
CA GLY A 338 -10.76 9.33 4.72
C GLY A 338 -11.37 10.21 5.79
N ASN A 339 -12.22 9.64 6.64
CA ASN A 339 -12.97 10.37 7.66
C ASN A 339 -11.93 10.93 8.65
N MET A 340 -11.25 11.98 8.21
CA MET A 340 -10.11 12.64 8.83
C MET A 340 -10.60 13.31 10.11
N GLU A 341 -11.81 13.87 10.03
CA GLU A 341 -12.57 14.57 11.06
C GLU A 341 -12.60 13.93 12.46
N ARG A 342 -12.64 12.58 12.57
CA ARG A 342 -12.72 11.91 13.88
C ARG A 342 -11.36 11.54 14.49
N LYS A 343 -10.28 11.61 13.70
CA LYS A 343 -8.96 11.13 14.14
C LYS A 343 -8.10 12.26 14.70
N PHE A 344 -8.17 13.47 14.14
CA PHE A 344 -7.25 14.55 14.49
C PHE A 344 -7.44 15.15 15.90
N LYS A 345 -8.61 15.04 16.53
CA LYS A 345 -8.84 15.61 17.88
C LYS A 345 -7.95 14.96 18.96
N HIS A 346 -7.42 13.77 18.70
CA HIS A 346 -6.51 13.06 19.59
C HIS A 346 -5.05 13.08 19.08
N TRP A 347 -4.70 13.97 18.15
CA TRP A 347 -3.41 14.00 17.47
C TRP A 347 -2.54 15.19 17.89
N LYS A 348 -2.60 15.59 19.17
CA LYS A 348 -1.69 16.60 19.76
C LYS A 348 -0.24 16.28 19.42
N ASP A 349 0.13 14.99 19.52
CA ASP A 349 1.45 14.49 19.12
C ASP A 349 1.81 14.79 17.66
N LEU A 350 0.88 14.61 16.71
CA LEU A 350 1.18 14.86 15.29
C LEU A 350 1.40 16.35 15.03
N PHE A 351 0.61 17.20 15.68
CA PHE A 351 0.74 18.65 15.57
C PHE A 351 2.07 19.13 16.16
N GLY A 352 2.39 18.71 17.38
CA GLY A 352 3.66 19.03 18.02
C GLY A 352 4.86 18.51 17.22
N ALA A 353 4.79 17.29 16.67
CA ALA A 353 5.84 16.77 15.81
C ALA A 353 5.96 17.56 14.49
N GLY A 354 4.84 17.93 13.88
CA GLY A 354 4.80 18.70 12.63
C GLY A 354 5.37 20.10 12.80
N GLU A 355 5.06 20.77 13.90
CA GLU A 355 5.59 22.08 14.25
C GLU A 355 7.08 22.07 14.54
N GLY A 356 7.55 21.14 15.40
CA GLY A 356 8.98 20.99 15.64
C GLY A 356 9.75 20.71 14.35
N SER A 357 9.17 19.90 13.46
CA SER A 357 9.77 19.61 12.15
C SER A 357 9.81 20.83 11.23
N LEU A 358 8.73 21.63 11.20
CA LEU A 358 8.71 22.86 10.42
C LEU A 358 9.74 23.87 10.93
N GLU A 359 9.89 23.98 12.24
CA GLU A 359 10.88 24.87 12.83
C GLU A 359 12.30 24.45 12.45
N ILE A 360 12.67 23.18 12.64
CA ILE A 360 14.01 22.69 12.29
C ILE A 360 14.35 23.09 10.84
N ILE A 361 13.36 22.99 9.95
CA ILE A 361 13.51 23.38 8.55
C ILE A 361 13.67 24.91 8.40
N ASN A 362 12.89 25.72 9.12
CA ASN A 362 12.97 27.18 9.07
C ASN A 362 14.31 27.71 9.61
N ASN A 363 14.87 27.05 10.62
CA ASN A 363 16.18 27.37 11.20
C ASN A 363 17.37 26.89 10.36
N GLY A 364 17.16 26.48 9.11
CA GLY A 364 18.22 26.09 8.18
C GLY A 364 18.88 24.74 8.46
N LYS A 365 18.38 23.97 9.43
CA LYS A 365 18.95 22.68 9.88
C LYS A 365 18.42 21.46 9.12
N ILE A 366 18.00 21.69 7.89
CA ILE A 366 17.31 20.68 7.10
C ILE A 366 18.22 19.51 6.70
N PHE A 367 19.53 19.71 6.49
CA PHE A 367 20.43 18.60 6.16
C PHE A 367 20.51 17.60 7.31
N GLN A 368 20.69 18.13 8.51
CA GLN A 368 20.71 17.40 9.77
C GLN A 368 19.37 16.68 9.97
N PHE A 369 18.26 17.37 9.70
CA PHE A 369 16.93 16.79 9.84
C PHE A 369 16.70 15.62 8.89
N ILE A 370 17.07 15.79 7.61
CA ILE A 370 16.96 14.73 6.62
C ILE A 370 17.84 13.54 7.01
N ASP A 371 19.08 13.81 7.44
CA ASP A 371 19.97 12.76 7.91
C ASP A 371 19.40 11.99 9.08
N PHE A 372 18.95 12.70 10.11
CA PHE A 372 18.37 12.10 11.29
C PHE A 372 17.18 11.19 10.96
N ILE A 373 16.19 11.69 10.23
CA ILE A 373 14.98 10.94 9.92
C ILE A 373 15.31 9.68 9.10
N LEU A 374 16.17 9.83 8.09
CA LEU A 374 16.50 8.75 7.18
C LEU A 374 17.45 7.72 7.82
N SER A 375 18.40 8.14 8.64
CA SER A 375 19.28 7.22 9.37
C SER A 375 18.49 6.48 10.46
N SER A 376 17.65 7.19 11.22
CA SER A 376 16.84 6.57 12.28
C SER A 376 15.87 5.53 11.74
N SER A 377 15.27 5.74 10.57
CA SER A 377 14.33 4.76 9.98
C SER A 377 14.99 3.43 9.60
N ILE A 378 16.29 3.41 9.33
CA ILE A 378 17.05 2.19 9.02
C ILE A 378 17.43 1.43 10.30
N PHE A 379 17.92 2.14 11.32
CA PHE A 379 18.54 1.52 12.50
C PHE A 379 17.56 0.69 13.35
N PHE A 380 16.27 1.05 13.42
CA PHE A 380 15.28 0.46 14.33
C PHE A 380 14.99 -1.06 14.21
N LYS A 381 15.65 -1.83 13.33
CA LYS A 381 15.39 -3.27 13.20
C LYS A 381 16.62 -4.18 13.23
N ASN A 382 17.84 -3.65 13.10
CA ASN A 382 19.04 -4.50 13.19
C ASN A 382 19.15 -5.18 14.57
N ASP A 383 18.68 -4.51 15.62
CA ASP A 383 18.70 -5.02 17.00
C ASP A 383 17.76 -6.22 17.21
N SER A 384 16.74 -6.37 16.35
CA SER A 384 15.77 -7.47 16.46
C SER A 384 16.20 -8.76 15.72
N ILE A 385 17.13 -8.65 14.76
CA ILE A 385 17.54 -9.77 13.89
C ILE A 385 18.87 -10.39 14.35
N THR A 386 19.75 -9.63 14.99
CA THR A 386 21.10 -10.11 15.38
C THR A 386 21.12 -11.05 16.59
N ASN A 387 20.01 -11.25 17.29
CA ASN A 387 20.04 -11.91 18.60
C ASN A 387 20.03 -13.45 18.62
N ASN A 388 20.23 -14.17 17.50
CA ASN A 388 20.12 -15.63 17.52
C ASN A 388 21.21 -16.48 16.85
N ASN A 389 22.20 -15.95 16.12
CA ASN A 389 23.06 -16.82 15.29
C ASN A 389 24.57 -16.52 15.24
N THR A 390 25.16 -15.83 16.23
CA THR A 390 26.63 -15.66 16.24
C THR A 390 27.24 -15.91 17.61
N MET A 391 27.25 -17.18 18.00
CA MET A 391 28.18 -17.69 19.01
C MET A 391 29.51 -17.93 18.30
N ASN A 392 30.58 -17.31 18.78
CA ASN A 392 31.97 -17.34 18.31
C ASN A 392 32.42 -16.17 17.40
N LYS A 393 32.67 -15.01 18.01
CA LYS A 393 33.78 -14.13 17.61
C LYS A 393 34.32 -13.36 18.81
N THR A 394 35.63 -13.16 18.76
CA THR A 394 36.60 -12.94 19.83
C THR A 394 36.34 -11.70 20.69
N LYS A 395 36.67 -11.80 21.99
CA LYS A 395 36.49 -10.79 23.03
C LYS A 395 37.35 -9.53 22.80
N ALA A 396 36.84 -8.59 22.03
CA ALA A 396 37.09 -7.17 22.27
C ALA A 396 35.73 -6.53 22.51
N LYS A 397 35.29 -6.51 23.78
CA LYS A 397 34.08 -5.79 24.22
C LYS A 397 34.37 -4.28 24.14
N GLU A 398 34.41 -3.72 22.93
CA GLU A 398 33.99 -2.33 22.79
C GLU A 398 32.51 -2.32 23.16
N LYS A 399 32.22 -1.74 24.32
CA LYS A 399 30.85 -1.52 24.78
C LYS A 399 30.29 -0.46 23.84
N THR A 400 29.73 -0.88 22.71
CA THR A 400 29.02 0.01 21.79
C THR A 400 27.86 0.61 22.57
N THR A 401 28.07 1.82 23.09
CA THR A 401 27.03 2.61 23.73
C THR A 401 26.04 2.99 22.63
N GLU A 402 24.95 2.25 22.52
CA GLU A 402 23.78 2.68 21.74
C GLU A 402 23.22 3.95 22.39
N SER A 403 22.88 4.93 21.57
CA SER A 403 22.28 6.17 22.04
C SER A 403 20.92 5.82 22.65
N LYS A 404 20.74 6.12 23.95
CA LYS A 404 19.41 6.01 24.58
C LYS A 404 18.50 7.19 24.28
N VAL A 405 19.00 8.26 23.64
CA VAL A 405 18.16 9.42 23.32
C VAL A 405 17.19 9.00 22.23
N SER A 406 15.90 8.99 22.56
CA SER A 406 14.88 8.56 21.61
C SER A 406 14.68 9.63 20.54
N ALA A 407 14.24 9.23 19.36
CA ALA A 407 13.94 10.18 18.30
C ALA A 407 12.84 11.18 18.69
N ASP A 408 11.91 10.74 19.55
CA ASP A 408 10.86 11.57 20.12
C ASP A 408 11.46 12.69 20.99
N ASP A 409 12.51 12.39 21.76
CA ASP A 409 13.20 13.37 22.61
C ASP A 409 13.88 14.45 21.76
N VAL A 410 14.57 14.07 20.68
CA VAL A 410 15.23 15.01 19.76
C VAL A 410 14.21 15.97 19.13
N LEU A 411 13.09 15.43 18.64
CA LEU A 411 12.02 16.24 18.03
C LEU A 411 11.31 17.13 19.05
N PHE A 412 11.11 16.64 20.27
CA PHE A 412 10.52 17.40 21.36
C PHE A 412 11.41 18.58 21.76
N LEU A 413 12.72 18.34 21.94
CA LEU A 413 13.70 19.37 22.27
C LEU A 413 13.79 20.43 21.16
N ALA A 414 13.80 20.00 19.90
CA ALA A 414 13.83 20.92 18.76
C ALA A 414 12.59 21.81 18.70
N ASN A 415 11.39 21.27 18.94
CA ASN A 415 10.16 22.06 19.02
C ASN A 415 10.23 23.07 20.19
N ARG A 416 10.71 22.65 21.37
CA ARG A 416 10.79 23.56 22.52
C ARG A 416 11.81 24.68 22.33
N SER A 417 12.96 24.38 21.72
CA SER A 417 13.94 25.40 21.35
C SER A 417 13.37 26.46 20.38
N ALA A 418 12.34 26.12 19.60
CA ALA A 418 11.63 27.02 18.70
C ALA A 418 10.78 28.04 19.45
N ARG A 419 9.95 27.53 20.36
CA ARG A 419 8.79 28.24 20.91
C ARG A 419 9.15 29.18 22.06
N ASN A 420 10.20 28.88 22.81
CA ASN A 420 10.48 29.58 24.06
C ASN A 420 11.56 30.65 23.85
N GLU A 421 11.21 31.93 24.03
CA GLU A 421 12.20 33.00 24.08
C GLU A 421 13.19 32.82 25.25
N TYR A 422 12.78 32.11 26.31
CA TYR A 422 13.65 31.69 27.41
C TYR A 422 14.80 30.75 26.98
N PHE A 423 14.76 30.15 25.77
CA PHE A 423 15.90 29.39 25.22
C PHE A 423 16.94 30.24 24.49
N LYS A 424 16.80 31.56 24.49
CA LYS A 424 17.92 32.45 24.17
C LYS A 424 18.99 32.48 25.27
N VAL A 425 18.74 31.88 26.44
CA VAL A 425 19.78 31.69 27.46
C VAL A 425 20.88 30.80 26.89
N ASP A 426 22.08 31.36 26.75
CA ASP A 426 23.25 30.67 26.24
C ASP A 426 23.62 29.47 27.13
N ARG A 427 23.25 28.27 26.69
CA ARG A 427 23.63 26.99 27.32
C ARG A 427 24.83 26.33 26.66
N ALA A 428 25.51 26.99 25.72
CA ALA A 428 26.65 26.37 25.03
C ALA A 428 27.77 26.01 26.01
N GLY A 429 28.01 26.82 27.04
CA GLY A 429 28.97 26.50 28.10
C GLY A 429 28.60 25.24 28.89
N GLU A 430 27.32 25.07 29.23
CA GLU A 430 26.82 23.90 29.96
C GLU A 430 26.91 22.63 29.10
N ILE A 431 26.47 22.70 27.84
CA ILE A 431 26.57 21.59 26.88
C ILE A 431 28.03 21.21 26.65
N ALA A 432 28.91 22.20 26.43
CA ALA A 432 30.34 21.99 26.27
C ALA A 432 30.95 21.27 27.48
N ASN A 433 30.59 21.68 28.70
CA ASN A 433 31.06 21.03 29.92
C ASN A 433 30.60 19.57 30.00
N LYS A 434 29.32 19.32 29.71
CA LYS A 434 28.75 17.97 29.74
C LYS A 434 29.34 17.06 28.67
N LEU A 435 29.68 17.59 27.48
CA LEU A 435 30.38 16.83 26.44
C LEU A 435 31.80 16.44 26.87
N VAL A 436 32.54 17.35 27.50
CA VAL A 436 33.89 17.04 28.03
C VAL A 436 33.81 15.99 29.13
N GLU A 437 32.89 16.14 30.09
CA GLU A 437 32.63 15.15 31.14
C GLU A 437 32.34 13.76 30.55
N GLN A 438 31.45 13.68 29.56
CA GLN A 438 31.11 12.42 28.89
C GLN A 438 32.25 11.83 28.05
N CYS A 439 33.09 12.69 27.45
CA CYS A 439 34.27 12.26 26.69
C CYS A 439 35.23 11.48 27.59
N PHE A 440 35.49 12.00 28.80
CA PHE A 440 36.34 11.32 29.79
C PHE A 440 35.63 10.11 30.41
N TYR A 441 34.31 10.16 30.63
CA TYR A 441 33.54 9.00 31.05
C TYR A 441 33.69 7.80 30.11
N ASN A 442 33.57 8.03 28.80
CA ASN A 442 33.71 6.94 27.82
C ASN A 442 35.13 6.35 27.79
N LEU A 443 36.09 6.97 28.46
CA LEU A 443 37.49 6.59 28.52
C LEU A 443 37.93 6.08 29.89
N GLU A 444 37.01 5.92 30.85
CA GLU A 444 37.29 5.57 32.25
C GLU A 444 38.17 4.31 32.45
N ASN A 445 38.29 3.47 31.42
CA ASN A 445 39.15 2.27 31.42
C ASN A 445 40.56 2.48 30.81
N LYS A 446 40.89 3.68 30.33
CA LYS A 446 42.17 4.01 29.69
C LYS A 446 42.74 5.26 30.36
N LYS A 447 43.72 5.11 31.26
CA LYS A 447 44.52 6.21 31.85
C LYS A 447 45.44 6.92 30.83
N LEU A 448 45.05 6.92 29.56
CA LEU A 448 45.85 7.53 28.51
C LEU A 448 45.55 9.03 28.48
N PRO A 449 46.58 9.90 28.57
CA PRO A 449 46.40 11.32 28.34
C PRO A 449 45.79 11.54 26.95
N LEU A 450 44.90 12.52 26.85
CA LEU A 450 44.34 12.94 25.58
C LEU A 450 44.87 14.31 25.20
N THR A 451 45.13 14.51 23.91
CA THR A 451 45.39 15.87 23.44
C THR A 451 44.10 16.68 23.34
N ARG A 452 44.24 18.00 23.35
CA ARG A 452 43.10 18.92 23.15
C ARG A 452 42.32 18.61 21.88
N GLU A 453 43.01 18.32 20.78
CA GLU A 453 42.40 17.96 19.50
C GLU A 453 41.60 16.66 19.60
N GLN A 454 42.12 15.66 20.32
CA GLN A 454 41.43 14.40 20.54
C GLN A 454 40.15 14.58 21.37
N ILE A 455 40.17 15.45 22.38
CA ILE A 455 38.97 15.77 23.18
C ILE A 455 37.95 16.46 22.30
N VAL A 456 38.34 17.52 21.58
CA VAL A 456 37.43 18.26 20.69
C VAL A 456 36.81 17.33 19.65
N TYR A 457 37.61 16.46 19.01
CA TYR A 457 37.14 15.49 18.04
C TYR A 457 36.16 14.46 18.63
N LYS A 458 36.44 13.94 19.83
CA LYS A 458 35.52 13.02 20.53
C LYS A 458 34.24 13.72 20.96
N CYS A 459 34.31 14.95 21.45
CA CYS A 459 33.15 15.78 21.77
C CYS A 459 32.32 16.08 20.52
N GLU A 460 32.94 16.30 19.36
CA GLU A 460 32.23 16.47 18.09
C GLU A 460 31.44 15.22 17.72
N LYS A 461 32.07 14.05 17.88
CA LYS A 461 31.40 12.76 17.68
C LYS A 461 30.22 12.60 18.63
N LEU A 462 30.37 12.94 19.91
CA LEU A 462 29.29 12.89 20.89
C LEU A 462 28.17 13.89 20.54
N TYR A 463 28.52 15.11 20.15
CA TYR A 463 27.57 16.15 19.76
C TYR A 463 26.71 15.72 18.56
N LYS A 464 27.34 15.12 17.54
CA LYS A 464 26.65 14.53 16.38
C LYS A 464 25.85 13.29 16.76
N PHE A 465 26.41 12.42 17.59
CA PHE A 465 25.78 11.19 18.05
C PHE A 465 24.47 11.44 18.82
N TYR A 466 24.47 12.43 19.72
CA TYR A 466 23.29 12.88 20.45
C TYR A 466 22.43 13.89 19.66
N GLN A 467 22.83 14.23 18.43
CA GLN A 467 22.10 15.13 17.52
C GLN A 467 21.73 16.48 18.14
N LEU A 468 22.64 17.02 18.94
CA LEU A 468 22.44 18.27 19.65
C LEU A 468 22.30 19.45 18.70
N GLU A 469 22.84 19.33 17.49
CA GLU A 469 22.62 20.29 16.39
C GLU A 469 21.15 20.46 16.04
N LEU A 470 20.31 19.44 16.21
CA LEU A 470 18.86 19.55 16.01
C LEU A 470 18.17 20.19 17.20
N CYS A 471 18.65 19.90 18.41
CA CYS A 471 18.01 20.30 19.66
C CYS A 471 18.27 21.75 20.07
N PHE A 472 19.45 22.31 19.74
CA PHE A 472 19.89 23.62 20.23
C PHE A 472 20.29 24.55 19.10
N VAL A 473 20.00 25.85 19.22
CA VAL A 473 20.33 26.87 18.20
C VAL A 473 21.84 27.04 17.96
N PHE A 474 22.68 26.62 18.92
CA PHE A 474 24.13 26.82 18.89
C PHE A 474 24.82 25.99 17.80
N ASP A 475 25.67 26.64 17.02
CA ASP A 475 26.53 25.96 16.06
C ASP A 475 27.64 25.18 16.77
N TRP A 476 28.24 24.22 16.06
CA TRP A 476 29.35 23.45 16.58
C TRP A 476 30.54 24.34 16.96
N ASN A 477 30.76 25.47 16.28
CA ASN A 477 31.90 26.34 16.55
C ASN A 477 31.80 27.01 17.93
N MET A 478 30.60 27.41 18.33
CA MET A 478 30.32 28.00 19.63
C MET A 478 30.50 26.97 20.74
N ILE A 479 30.01 25.74 20.53
CA ILE A 479 30.23 24.61 21.46
C ILE A 479 31.72 24.27 21.55
N LYS A 480 32.42 24.22 20.41
CA LYS A 480 33.87 23.99 20.32
C LYS A 480 34.64 25.07 21.09
N ALA A 481 34.30 26.35 20.93
CA ALA A 481 34.92 27.43 21.69
C ALA A 481 34.68 27.28 23.20
N GLY A 482 33.48 26.83 23.61
CA GLY A 482 33.16 26.47 24.99
C GLY A 482 34.02 25.32 25.51
N ILE A 483 34.15 24.23 24.74
CA ILE A 483 34.98 23.07 25.07
C ILE A 483 36.44 23.51 25.25
N GLU A 484 36.95 24.29 24.31
CA GLU A 484 38.32 24.80 24.35
C GLU A 484 38.59 25.69 25.56
N ARG A 485 37.62 26.53 25.95
CA ARG A 485 37.70 27.35 27.16
C ARG A 485 37.73 26.49 28.42
N ILE A 486 36.90 25.45 28.48
CA ILE A 486 36.85 24.51 29.61
C ILE A 486 38.15 23.72 29.72
N ILE A 487 38.69 23.26 28.58
CA ILE A 487 39.99 22.57 28.57
C ILE A 487 41.08 23.48 29.12
N ARG A 488 41.16 24.73 28.63
CA ARG A 488 42.15 25.70 29.07
C ARG A 488 42.00 26.06 30.56
N PHE A 489 40.77 26.16 31.04
CA PHE A 489 40.48 26.52 32.44
C PHE A 489 40.89 25.40 33.40
N ASN A 490 40.61 24.15 33.05
CA ASN A 490 40.87 23.01 33.93
C ASN A 490 42.30 22.44 33.82
N TRP A 491 42.94 22.53 32.65
CA TRP A 491 44.25 21.90 32.37
C TRP A 491 45.32 22.87 31.83
N GLY A 492 45.04 24.17 31.81
CA GLY A 492 46.01 25.18 31.35
C GLY A 492 46.36 25.08 29.86
N LEU A 493 47.63 25.30 29.54
CA LEU A 493 48.19 25.21 28.18
C LEU A 493 48.89 23.87 27.90
N GLU A 494 48.75 22.90 28.81
CA GLU A 494 49.36 21.59 28.64
C GLU A 494 48.74 20.84 27.45
N ASN A 495 49.58 20.17 26.68
CA ASN A 495 49.15 19.43 25.49
C ASN A 495 48.41 18.13 25.85
N GLU A 496 48.53 17.66 27.09
CA GLU A 496 47.96 16.42 27.58
C GLU A 496 46.98 16.71 28.71
N CYS A 497 45.75 16.22 28.58
CA CYS A 497 44.72 16.36 29.61
C CYS A 497 44.45 15.00 30.25
N VAL A 498 44.58 14.93 31.57
CA VAL A 498 44.25 13.75 32.39
C VAL A 498 43.07 14.08 33.29
N TRP A 499 42.09 13.19 33.38
CA TRP A 499 40.95 13.42 34.28
C TRP A 499 41.36 13.29 35.74
N GLU A 500 41.49 14.43 36.44
CA GLU A 500 41.95 14.48 37.83
C GLU A 500 40.83 14.63 38.88
N LYS A 501 39.56 14.79 38.45
CA LYS A 501 38.45 14.89 39.41
C LYS A 501 38.37 13.60 40.24
N LYS A 502 38.36 13.77 41.57
CA LYS A 502 38.26 12.67 42.55
C LYS A 502 36.98 11.85 42.40
N GLU A 503 35.94 12.43 41.81
CA GLU A 503 34.70 11.75 41.48
C GLU A 503 34.81 11.04 40.13
N LYS A 504 34.46 9.76 40.12
CA LYS A 504 34.34 8.99 38.88
C LYS A 504 33.39 9.71 37.93
N PRO A 505 33.77 9.91 36.66
CA PRO A 505 32.83 10.44 35.69
C PRO A 505 31.60 9.53 35.66
N PHE A 506 30.40 10.11 35.63
CA PHE A 506 29.12 9.39 35.50
C PHE A 506 28.67 9.44 34.02
N PRO A 507 27.65 8.69 33.58
CA PRO A 507 26.97 8.95 32.31
C PRO A 507 26.20 10.28 32.36
N VAL A 508 26.94 11.38 32.49
CA VAL A 508 26.41 12.70 32.81
C VAL A 508 25.58 13.25 31.64
N PHE A 509 25.87 12.83 30.42
CA PHE A 509 25.21 13.39 29.25
C PHE A 509 23.80 12.84 29.03
N GLU A 510 23.58 11.54 29.24
CA GLU A 510 22.25 10.95 29.16
C GLU A 510 21.33 11.56 30.23
N GLU A 511 21.83 11.66 31.46
CA GLU A 511 21.10 12.25 32.57
C GLU A 511 20.82 13.74 32.32
N PHE A 512 21.80 14.50 31.81
CA PHE A 512 21.62 15.90 31.43
C PHE A 512 20.52 16.08 30.38
N VAL A 513 20.51 15.27 29.33
CA VAL A 513 19.45 15.30 28.31
C VAL A 513 18.10 14.97 28.94
N GLN A 514 18.02 13.96 29.81
CA GLN A 514 16.78 13.61 30.51
C GLN A 514 16.31 14.69 31.49
N ILE A 515 17.21 15.36 32.20
CA ILE A 515 16.90 16.48 33.07
C ILE A 515 16.29 17.62 32.25
N ILE A 516 16.92 17.97 31.12
CA ILE A 516 16.38 19.00 30.22
C ILE A 516 14.98 18.62 29.75
N ILE A 517 14.78 17.37 29.31
CA ILE A 517 13.47 16.88 28.85
C ILE A 517 12.43 16.95 29.97
N THR A 518 12.78 16.50 31.18
CA THR A 518 11.88 16.45 32.34
C THR A 518 11.49 17.84 32.79
N GLN A 519 12.46 18.75 32.92
CA GLN A 519 12.22 20.16 33.22
C GLN A 519 11.25 20.83 32.24
N TYR A 520 11.18 20.37 30.98
CA TYR A 520 10.22 20.87 30.01
C TYR A 520 8.84 20.24 30.11
N LYS A 521 8.77 18.94 30.42
CA LYS A 521 7.49 18.26 30.62
C LYS A 521 6.75 18.86 31.82
N ASP A 522 7.46 19.05 32.93
CA ASP A 522 6.88 19.61 34.16
C ASP A 522 6.34 21.03 33.94
N LYS A 523 7.03 21.84 33.13
CA LYS A 523 6.55 23.18 32.76
C LYS A 523 5.30 23.15 31.87
N GLU A 524 5.18 22.16 30.98
CA GLU A 524 3.99 22.02 30.14
C GLU A 524 2.76 21.70 30.98
N GLU A 525 2.91 20.78 31.94
CA GLU A 525 1.82 20.43 32.85
C GLU A 525 1.37 21.64 33.68
N GLN A 526 2.32 22.46 34.15
CA GLN A 526 2.02 23.71 34.87
C GLN A 526 1.33 24.77 33.97
N GLU A 527 1.77 24.95 32.72
CA GLU A 527 1.13 25.89 31.78
C GLU A 527 -0.29 25.42 31.43
N GLU A 528 -0.49 24.13 31.17
CA GLU A 528 -1.82 23.57 30.89
C GLU A 528 -2.75 23.68 32.10
N GLU A 529 -2.25 23.42 33.32
CA GLU A 529 -3.02 23.58 34.55
C GLU A 529 -3.44 25.06 34.75
N TYR A 530 -2.52 26.00 34.54
CA TYR A 530 -2.79 27.44 34.63
C TYR A 530 -3.87 27.90 33.64
N TYR A 531 -3.78 27.51 32.36
CA TYR A 531 -4.79 27.85 31.35
C TYR A 531 -6.13 27.15 31.56
N SER A 532 -6.12 25.95 32.16
CA SER A 532 -7.34 25.24 32.53
C SER A 532 -8.09 25.92 33.68
N TYR A 533 -7.38 26.54 34.62
CA TYR A 533 -7.95 27.28 35.76
C TYR A 533 -8.52 28.66 35.36
N SER A 534 -7.92 29.33 34.37
CA SER A 534 -8.44 30.62 33.86
C SER A 534 -9.66 30.49 32.95
N SER A 535 -10.02 29.28 32.50
CA SER A 535 -11.16 29.05 31.61
C SER A 535 -12.48 28.74 32.37
N SER A 536 -12.45 28.67 33.70
CA SER A 536 -13.63 28.35 34.53
C SER A 536 -14.31 29.56 35.21
N SER A 537 -13.96 30.80 34.87
CA SER A 537 -14.47 31.99 35.58
C SER A 537 -15.29 32.98 34.73
N PHE A 538 -16.11 32.51 33.78
CA PHE A 538 -17.20 33.32 33.22
C PHE A 538 -18.44 32.46 32.98
N SER A 539 -19.25 32.36 34.03
CA SER A 539 -20.66 31.99 33.97
C SER A 539 -21.40 33.01 34.82
N SER A 540 -21.67 34.17 34.25
CA SER A 540 -22.63 35.13 34.80
C SER A 540 -24.02 34.76 34.30
N ASP A 541 -24.90 34.62 35.28
CA ASP A 541 -26.35 34.62 35.28
C ASP A 541 -27.05 35.35 34.12
N GLU A 542 -28.09 34.74 33.55
CA GLU A 542 -29.48 35.24 33.63
C GLU A 542 -30.51 34.23 33.03
N ASP A 543 -31.58 34.03 33.81
CA ASP A 543 -32.97 33.72 33.46
C ASP A 543 -33.37 32.43 32.71
N ASN A 544 -34.00 31.50 33.44
CA ASN A 544 -35.48 31.36 33.40
C ASN A 544 -36.04 30.25 34.31
N ASN A 545 -36.92 30.68 35.22
CA ASN A 545 -38.21 30.11 35.62
C ASN A 545 -38.38 28.60 35.92
N GLU A 546 -38.57 28.37 37.23
CA GLU A 546 -39.66 27.59 37.87
C GLU A 546 -40.27 26.38 37.13
N LYS A 547 -40.03 25.19 37.71
CA LYS A 547 -41.11 24.42 38.38
C LYS A 547 -40.52 23.36 39.31
N LYS A 548 -40.79 23.54 40.61
CA LYS A 548 -40.60 22.54 41.67
C LYS A 548 -41.66 21.44 41.53
N GLU A 549 -41.27 20.20 41.83
CA GLU A 549 -41.97 19.33 42.78
C GLU A 549 -41.04 18.18 43.24
N PRO A 550 -41.24 17.64 44.46
CA PRO A 550 -40.15 17.23 45.33
C PRO A 550 -39.89 15.72 45.30
N LYS A 551 -38.65 15.32 45.59
CA LYS A 551 -38.37 14.01 46.16
C LYS A 551 -37.72 14.18 47.52
N GLU A 552 -38.48 13.76 48.52
CA GLU A 552 -38.08 13.65 49.90
C GLU A 552 -36.88 12.72 50.09
N SER A 553 -36.15 13.10 51.13
CA SER A 553 -35.14 12.39 51.91
C SER A 553 -35.60 10.97 52.31
N SER A 554 -34.73 10.02 52.65
CA SER A 554 -33.75 10.12 53.73
C SER A 554 -32.87 8.86 53.80
N TYR A 555 -31.63 9.11 54.17
CA TYR A 555 -30.72 8.36 55.05
C TYR A 555 -30.90 6.87 55.40
N ASN A 556 -29.74 6.22 55.33
CA ASN A 556 -29.10 5.35 56.33
C ASN A 556 -29.08 3.81 56.19
N ASN A 557 -27.84 3.32 56.05
CA ASN A 557 -27.19 2.26 56.84
C ASN A 557 -27.97 0.96 57.10
N SER A 558 -27.43 -0.17 56.62
CA SER A 558 -26.52 -1.01 57.42
C SER A 558 -26.43 -2.47 56.91
N LYS A 559 -25.18 -2.96 56.86
CA LYS A 559 -24.65 -4.27 57.27
C LYS A 559 -25.50 -5.56 57.20
N LYS A 560 -24.74 -6.62 56.84
CA LYS A 560 -24.85 -8.06 57.21
C LYS A 560 -25.94 -8.84 56.49
N LYS A 561 -25.84 -10.15 56.28
CA LYS A 561 -24.79 -11.19 56.14
C LYS A 561 -25.60 -12.47 55.79
N SER A 562 -24.92 -13.45 55.20
CA SER A 562 -25.12 -14.90 55.35
C SER A 562 -26.26 -15.68 54.64
N ALA A 563 -25.80 -16.82 54.07
CA ALA A 563 -26.43 -18.16 53.96
C ALA A 563 -27.60 -18.30 52.94
N THR A 564 -27.54 -19.06 51.82
CA THR A 564 -27.41 -20.54 51.61
C THR A 564 -28.30 -21.34 52.57
N PRO A 565 -29.10 -22.38 52.19
CA PRO A 565 -28.88 -23.36 51.11
C PRO A 565 -30.19 -23.87 50.40
N PRO A 566 -30.18 -24.98 49.61
CA PRO A 566 -31.18 -25.37 48.58
C PRO A 566 -32.08 -26.57 48.97
N HIS A 567 -33.13 -26.86 48.19
CA HIS A 567 -33.82 -28.17 48.08
C HIS A 567 -34.62 -28.21 46.75
N HIS A 568 -34.48 -29.18 45.83
CA HIS A 568 -34.86 -30.63 45.77
C HIS A 568 -36.34 -30.93 45.41
N GLY A 569 -36.51 -31.83 44.42
CA GLY A 569 -37.75 -32.55 44.01
C GLY A 569 -37.94 -32.50 42.47
N SER A 570 -37.81 -33.54 41.64
CA SER A 570 -38.49 -34.86 41.59
C SER A 570 -39.99 -34.72 41.82
N THR A 571 -40.94 -35.20 41.03
CA THR A 571 -41.10 -36.35 40.10
C THR A 571 -42.32 -35.93 39.21
N GLU A 572 -42.67 -36.42 38.02
CA GLU A 572 -43.22 -37.75 37.70
C GLU A 572 -43.93 -37.62 36.33
N VAL A 573 -43.97 -38.71 35.57
CA VAL A 573 -44.71 -38.89 34.29
C VAL A 573 -46.03 -39.60 34.58
N PRO A 574 -47.14 -39.30 33.86
CA PRO A 574 -47.84 -40.40 33.18
C PRO A 574 -48.48 -40.07 31.80
N THR A 575 -48.16 -40.93 30.82
CA THR A 575 -49.00 -41.71 29.86
C THR A 575 -50.23 -41.16 29.07
N ARG A 576 -50.18 -41.44 27.74
CA ARG A 576 -51.22 -41.86 26.74
C ARG A 576 -52.46 -40.94 26.53
N GLY A 577 -52.74 -40.34 25.37
CA GLY A 577 -52.98 -40.82 23.97
C GLY A 577 -54.13 -39.92 23.37
N PRO A 578 -54.70 -40.08 22.14
CA PRO A 578 -54.36 -40.86 20.95
C PRO A 578 -54.21 -40.00 19.63
N LYS A 579 -53.84 -40.69 18.55
CA LYS A 579 -53.60 -40.23 17.15
C LYS A 579 -54.84 -39.61 16.46
N PRO A 580 -54.60 -38.89 15.34
CA PRO A 580 -55.33 -39.20 14.11
C PRO A 580 -54.42 -39.48 12.90
N GLN A 581 -54.95 -40.35 12.04
CA GLN A 581 -54.39 -40.89 10.80
C GLN A 581 -54.08 -39.79 9.76
N LYS A 582 -52.99 -39.96 9.00
CA LYS A 582 -52.81 -39.34 7.69
C LYS A 582 -52.50 -40.41 6.65
N GLN A 583 -53.20 -40.27 5.54
CA GLN A 583 -53.33 -41.19 4.40
C GLN A 583 -52.02 -41.35 3.63
N SER A 584 -51.79 -42.58 3.16
CA SER A 584 -50.71 -42.95 2.24
C SER A 584 -51.00 -42.42 0.83
N ILE A 585 -50.04 -41.72 0.25
CA ILE A 585 -49.97 -41.50 -1.20
C ILE A 585 -48.99 -42.52 -1.76
N VAL A 586 -49.51 -43.34 -2.66
CA VAL A 586 -48.80 -44.33 -3.48
C VAL A 586 -47.87 -43.57 -4.44
N LEU A 587 -46.59 -43.92 -4.46
CA LEU A 587 -45.64 -43.48 -5.47
C LEU A 587 -45.42 -44.63 -6.46
N ASP A 588 -45.75 -44.38 -7.73
CA ASP A 588 -45.36 -45.22 -8.85
C ASP A 588 -43.82 -45.27 -9.00
N PRO A 589 -43.25 -46.42 -9.41
CA PRO A 589 -41.82 -46.53 -9.68
C PRO A 589 -41.46 -45.85 -11.01
N PRO A 590 -40.30 -45.17 -11.10
CA PRO A 590 -39.83 -44.64 -12.38
C PRO A 590 -39.29 -45.79 -13.26
N ARG A 591 -39.80 -45.83 -14.50
CA ARG A 591 -39.25 -46.65 -15.58
C ARG A 591 -37.84 -46.19 -15.95
N HIS A 592 -37.01 -47.19 -16.24
CA HIS A 592 -35.76 -47.06 -17.00
C HIS A 592 -36.05 -46.53 -18.41
N ASP A 593 -35.29 -45.53 -18.85
CA ASP A 593 -34.67 -45.42 -20.19
C ASP A 593 -34.20 -43.98 -20.42
N SER A 594 -32.89 -43.77 -20.53
CA SER A 594 -32.21 -42.79 -21.41
C SER A 594 -30.72 -42.74 -21.04
N GLN A 595 -29.91 -43.50 -21.77
CA GLN A 595 -28.47 -43.29 -21.90
C GLN A 595 -28.22 -42.05 -22.77
N SER A 596 -27.41 -41.10 -22.28
CA SER A 596 -26.54 -40.28 -23.14
C SER A 596 -25.37 -39.74 -22.32
N SER A 597 -24.23 -40.44 -22.38
CA SER A 597 -22.96 -40.00 -21.82
C SER A 597 -21.87 -40.12 -22.89
N GLU A 598 -21.87 -39.22 -23.88
CA GLU A 598 -20.78 -39.10 -24.86
C GLU A 598 -20.32 -37.66 -25.17
N ASP A 599 -20.94 -36.62 -24.61
CA ASP A 599 -20.57 -35.24 -24.98
C ASP A 599 -19.30 -34.71 -24.29
N GLU A 600 -18.92 -35.23 -23.11
CA GLU A 600 -17.81 -34.67 -22.33
C GLU A 600 -16.41 -35.11 -22.81
N LYS A 601 -16.30 -36.27 -23.48
CA LYS A 601 -15.02 -36.74 -24.09
C LYS A 601 -14.73 -36.06 -25.44
N THR A 602 -15.76 -35.54 -26.11
CA THR A 602 -15.64 -34.95 -27.45
C THR A 602 -15.22 -33.48 -27.37
N GLU A 603 -15.49 -32.80 -26.25
CA GLU A 603 -15.15 -31.39 -26.04
C GLU A 603 -13.69 -31.21 -25.59
N ALA A 604 -13.17 -32.11 -24.74
CA ALA A 604 -11.75 -32.14 -24.35
C ALA A 604 -10.83 -32.43 -25.56
N LYS A 605 -11.21 -33.36 -26.44
CA LYS A 605 -10.45 -33.68 -27.68
C LYS A 605 -10.48 -32.55 -28.72
N LYS A 606 -11.57 -31.77 -28.79
CA LYS A 606 -11.67 -30.59 -29.64
C LYS A 606 -10.75 -29.47 -29.16
N GLN A 607 -10.53 -29.32 -27.85
CA GLN A 607 -9.60 -28.34 -27.30
C GLN A 607 -8.14 -28.68 -27.60
N ASP A 608 -7.73 -29.95 -27.48
CA ASP A 608 -6.35 -30.37 -27.81
C ASP A 608 -6.01 -30.14 -29.29
N THR A 609 -6.95 -30.46 -30.20
CA THR A 609 -6.77 -30.25 -31.65
C THR A 609 -6.64 -28.76 -32.00
N VAL A 610 -7.36 -27.88 -31.28
CA VAL A 610 -7.32 -26.41 -31.49
C VAL A 610 -6.04 -25.79 -30.94
N VAL A 611 -5.51 -26.32 -29.82
CA VAL A 611 -4.24 -25.88 -29.23
C VAL A 611 -3.07 -26.24 -30.15
N ASP A 612 -3.04 -27.46 -30.70
CA ASP A 612 -1.99 -27.90 -31.62
C ASP A 612 -2.02 -27.16 -32.96
N MET A 613 -3.22 -26.83 -33.49
CA MET A 613 -3.34 -26.00 -34.70
C MET A 613 -2.79 -24.60 -34.47
N THR A 614 -3.03 -24.01 -33.30
CA THR A 614 -2.60 -22.65 -32.97
C THR A 614 -1.08 -22.57 -32.86
N ALA A 615 -0.43 -23.55 -32.22
CA ALA A 615 1.03 -23.61 -32.12
C ALA A 615 1.71 -23.78 -33.49
N CYS A 616 1.17 -24.64 -34.35
CA CYS A 616 1.72 -24.91 -35.68
C CYS A 616 1.62 -23.70 -36.64
N ILE A 617 0.56 -22.88 -36.51
CA ILE A 617 0.38 -21.63 -37.26
C ILE A 617 1.39 -20.55 -36.81
N ILE A 618 1.73 -20.51 -35.52
CA ILE A 618 2.67 -19.53 -34.96
C ILE A 618 4.12 -19.79 -35.42
N GLU A 619 4.51 -21.06 -35.59
CA GLU A 619 5.88 -21.45 -35.92
C GLU A 619 6.23 -21.35 -37.42
N ASN A 620 5.26 -21.43 -38.34
CA ASN A 620 5.53 -21.68 -39.77
C ASN A 620 5.27 -20.51 -40.73
N GLU A 621 5.67 -19.29 -40.37
CA GLU A 621 5.66 -18.09 -41.25
C GLU A 621 4.28 -17.61 -41.79
N PHE A 622 3.15 -18.12 -41.30
CA PHE A 622 1.81 -17.67 -41.73
C PHE A 622 1.55 -16.16 -41.51
N ASN A 623 2.39 -15.48 -40.74
CA ASN A 623 2.23 -14.07 -40.38
C ASN A 623 2.84 -13.08 -41.40
N LYS A 624 3.43 -13.56 -42.51
CA LYS A 624 4.23 -12.71 -43.42
C LYS A 624 3.55 -12.33 -44.73
N ARG A 625 2.42 -12.94 -45.11
CA ARG A 625 1.67 -12.57 -46.34
C ARG A 625 0.22 -13.04 -46.33
N TRP A 626 -0.56 -12.49 -47.25
CA TRP A 626 -1.92 -12.96 -47.54
C TRP A 626 -1.89 -14.29 -48.29
N PHE A 627 -2.81 -15.20 -47.96
CA PHE A 627 -2.98 -16.48 -48.65
C PHE A 627 -4.33 -16.52 -49.38
N THR A 628 -4.35 -17.09 -50.58
CA THR A 628 -5.58 -17.60 -51.18
C THR A 628 -6.04 -18.87 -50.45
N ALA A 629 -7.33 -19.21 -50.54
CA ALA A 629 -7.88 -20.42 -49.90
C ALA A 629 -7.14 -21.70 -50.32
N SER A 630 -6.72 -21.80 -51.59
CA SER A 630 -5.92 -22.91 -52.12
C SER A 630 -4.50 -22.94 -51.58
N GLU A 631 -3.84 -21.79 -51.41
CA GLU A 631 -2.49 -21.73 -50.83
C GLU A 631 -2.50 -22.04 -49.34
N PHE A 632 -3.49 -21.51 -48.61
CA PHE A 632 -3.69 -21.84 -47.20
C PHE A 632 -3.89 -23.35 -47.03
N TYR A 633 -4.76 -23.96 -47.85
CA TYR A 633 -5.01 -25.40 -47.83
C TYR A 633 -3.76 -26.22 -48.16
N ALA A 634 -2.99 -25.84 -49.19
CA ALA A 634 -1.77 -26.55 -49.57
C ALA A 634 -0.72 -26.54 -48.44
N VAL A 635 -0.54 -25.41 -47.75
CA VAL A 635 0.40 -25.30 -46.62
C VAL A 635 -0.12 -26.05 -45.40
N PHE A 636 -1.42 -25.93 -45.11
CA PHE A 636 -2.07 -26.66 -44.01
C PHE A 636 -1.98 -28.17 -44.20
N CYS A 637 -2.32 -28.69 -45.38
CA CYS A 637 -2.23 -30.11 -45.71
C CYS A 637 -0.80 -30.63 -45.58
N LYS A 638 0.19 -29.88 -46.08
CA LYS A 638 1.62 -30.27 -46.02
C LYS A 638 2.16 -30.36 -44.58
N LEU A 639 1.65 -29.54 -43.66
CA LEU A 639 2.15 -29.50 -42.28
C LEU A 639 1.38 -30.44 -41.33
N TYR A 640 0.10 -30.69 -41.61
CA TYR A 640 -0.82 -31.35 -40.67
C TYR A 640 -1.16 -32.81 -41.04
N LEU A 641 -1.30 -33.14 -42.33
CA LEU A 641 -1.65 -34.50 -42.76
C LEU A 641 -0.50 -35.50 -42.53
N ASP A 642 0.75 -35.03 -42.52
CA ASP A 642 1.93 -35.87 -42.26
C ASP A 642 2.11 -36.21 -40.76
N ARG A 643 1.34 -35.59 -39.84
CA ARG A 643 1.58 -35.74 -38.40
C ARG A 643 0.47 -36.39 -37.55
N VAL A 644 -0.85 -36.24 -37.79
CA VAL A 644 -1.88 -37.03 -37.02
C VAL A 644 -3.29 -37.12 -37.68
N SER A 645 -3.91 -38.31 -37.54
CA SER A 645 -5.35 -38.71 -37.61
C SER A 645 -6.05 -38.91 -38.97
N SER A 646 -6.78 -40.03 -39.10
CA SER A 646 -7.58 -40.46 -40.26
C SER A 646 -8.83 -39.61 -40.55
N ASP A 647 -9.24 -38.77 -39.59
CA ASP A 647 -10.53 -38.08 -39.61
C ASP A 647 -10.44 -36.61 -40.07
N CYS A 648 -9.28 -36.19 -40.60
CA CYS A 648 -9.12 -34.87 -41.20
C CYS A 648 -9.83 -34.81 -42.57
N PRO A 649 -10.54 -33.72 -42.92
CA PRO A 649 -11.19 -33.60 -44.23
C PRO A 649 -10.16 -33.66 -45.36
N LYS A 650 -10.18 -34.75 -46.13
CA LYS A 650 -9.19 -35.03 -47.18
C LYS A 650 -9.42 -34.25 -48.47
N ASP A 651 -10.54 -33.54 -48.58
CA ASP A 651 -10.89 -32.77 -49.76
C ASP A 651 -11.10 -31.28 -49.45
N LEU A 652 -10.69 -30.45 -50.41
CA LEU A 652 -10.71 -28.99 -50.33
C LEU A 652 -12.14 -28.44 -50.11
N ILE A 653 -13.16 -29.13 -50.62
CA ILE A 653 -14.56 -28.69 -50.59
C ILE A 653 -15.10 -28.77 -49.15
N THR A 654 -14.78 -29.84 -48.43
CA THR A 654 -15.20 -30.01 -47.04
C THR A 654 -14.53 -28.99 -46.11
N CYS A 655 -13.23 -28.71 -46.29
CA CYS A 655 -12.54 -27.66 -45.54
C CYS A 655 -13.08 -26.26 -45.84
N GLU A 656 -13.37 -25.95 -47.11
CA GLU A 656 -13.98 -24.68 -47.48
C GLU A 656 -15.37 -24.53 -46.85
N ARG A 657 -16.15 -25.61 -46.75
CA ARG A 657 -17.46 -25.60 -46.07
C ARG A 657 -17.35 -25.31 -44.58
N ILE A 658 -16.36 -25.87 -43.89
CA ILE A 658 -16.10 -25.62 -42.46
C ILE A 658 -15.70 -24.16 -42.25
N LEU A 659 -14.76 -23.63 -43.05
CA LEU A 659 -14.32 -22.24 -42.96
C LEU A 659 -15.45 -21.24 -43.25
N ARG A 660 -16.35 -21.56 -44.20
CA ARG A 660 -17.53 -20.73 -44.51
C ARG A 660 -18.59 -20.74 -43.41
N THR A 661 -18.62 -21.77 -42.56
CA THR A 661 -19.66 -21.95 -41.53
C THR A 661 -19.16 -21.66 -40.11
N ALA A 662 -17.85 -21.57 -39.91
CA ALA A 662 -17.24 -21.17 -38.64
C ALA A 662 -17.66 -19.75 -38.24
N ARG A 663 -18.26 -19.61 -37.06
CA ARG A 663 -18.59 -18.31 -36.47
C ARG A 663 -17.47 -17.85 -35.55
N HIS A 664 -17.11 -16.57 -35.65
CA HIS A 664 -16.17 -15.96 -34.71
C HIS A 664 -16.76 -15.94 -33.29
N PRO A 665 -15.99 -16.24 -32.22
CA PRO A 665 -16.50 -16.28 -30.84
C PRO A 665 -17.03 -14.93 -30.33
N ASN A 666 -16.61 -13.84 -30.97
CA ASN A 666 -17.04 -12.49 -30.67
C ASN A 666 -17.82 -11.91 -31.87
N SER A 667 -19.12 -11.69 -31.71
CA SER A 667 -20.10 -11.35 -32.78
C SER A 667 -19.91 -9.98 -33.43
N LYS A 668 -18.93 -9.18 -32.96
CA LYS A 668 -18.68 -7.81 -33.44
C LYS A 668 -17.67 -7.71 -34.59
N PHE A 669 -16.99 -8.79 -34.97
CA PHE A 669 -16.02 -8.78 -36.08
C PHE A 669 -16.66 -9.33 -37.35
N LYS A 670 -16.54 -8.59 -38.47
CA LYS A 670 -17.01 -9.01 -39.79
C LYS A 670 -15.86 -9.58 -40.61
N MET A 671 -16.05 -10.77 -41.18
CA MET A 671 -15.23 -11.27 -42.28
C MET A 671 -15.43 -10.38 -43.52
N PHE A 672 -14.35 -10.07 -44.24
CA PHE A 672 -14.42 -9.31 -45.49
C PHE A 672 -14.63 -10.25 -46.68
N HIS A 673 -15.63 -9.95 -47.50
CA HIS A 673 -15.96 -10.69 -48.72
C HIS A 673 -15.75 -9.79 -49.93
N ARG A 674 -15.04 -10.26 -50.96
CA ARG A 674 -14.97 -9.57 -52.26
C ARG A 674 -15.41 -10.50 -53.38
N LYS A 675 -16.36 -10.04 -54.20
CA LYS A 675 -16.76 -10.70 -55.44
C LYS A 675 -15.87 -10.20 -56.57
N LYS A 676 -15.18 -11.09 -57.28
CA LYS A 676 -14.42 -10.76 -58.49
C LYS A 676 -15.17 -11.35 -59.69
N LYS A 677 -15.42 -10.55 -60.73
CA LYS A 677 -15.92 -11.06 -62.01
C LYS A 677 -14.70 -11.27 -62.92
N ASN A 678 -14.55 -12.47 -63.46
CA ASN A 678 -13.58 -12.75 -64.51
C ASN A 678 -14.30 -13.55 -65.61
N ASN A 679 -14.23 -13.08 -66.85
CA ASN A 679 -14.92 -13.67 -68.02
C ASN A 679 -16.42 -13.96 -67.79
N GLY A 680 -17.16 -13.00 -67.24
CA GLY A 680 -18.62 -13.12 -67.05
C GLY A 680 -19.07 -14.04 -65.90
N ARG A 681 -18.18 -14.85 -65.31
CA ARG A 681 -18.48 -15.65 -64.11
C ARG A 681 -18.08 -14.90 -62.84
N VAL A 682 -18.99 -14.88 -61.87
CA VAL A 682 -18.74 -14.33 -60.53
C VAL A 682 -17.99 -15.39 -59.73
N ILE A 683 -16.73 -15.11 -59.40
CA ILE A 683 -15.92 -15.95 -58.52
C ILE A 683 -15.86 -15.23 -57.17
N ASN A 684 -16.36 -15.89 -56.12
CA ASN A 684 -16.18 -15.41 -54.76
C ASN A 684 -14.73 -15.69 -54.35
N VAL A 685 -13.95 -14.64 -54.07
CA VAL A 685 -12.59 -14.79 -53.56
C VAL A 685 -12.62 -14.47 -52.07
N TYR A 686 -12.26 -15.46 -51.25
CA TYR A 686 -12.21 -15.34 -49.80
C TYR A 686 -10.78 -14.99 -49.38
N TYR A 687 -10.63 -13.92 -48.60
CA TYR A 687 -9.38 -13.54 -47.96
C TYR A 687 -9.53 -13.76 -46.46
N PHE A 688 -8.63 -14.56 -45.89
CA PHE A 688 -8.60 -14.84 -44.45
C PHE A 688 -7.43 -14.07 -43.82
N TYR A 689 -7.69 -13.40 -42.70
CA TYR A 689 -6.65 -12.72 -41.92
C TYR A 689 -6.51 -13.43 -40.57
N CYS A 690 -5.36 -14.06 -40.34
CA CYS A 690 -5.01 -14.60 -39.03
C CYS A 690 -4.27 -13.51 -38.24
N PHE A 691 -4.78 -13.14 -37.07
CA PHE A 691 -4.00 -12.38 -36.08
C PHE A 691 -3.28 -13.36 -35.15
N PRO A 692 -1.97 -13.17 -34.89
CA PRO A 692 -1.39 -13.56 -33.63
C PRO A 692 -1.49 -12.39 -32.65
N ILE A 693 -1.94 -12.67 -31.42
CA ILE A 693 -1.49 -11.89 -30.28
C ILE A 693 -0.09 -12.41 -29.97
N GLN A 694 0.95 -11.66 -30.35
CA GLN A 694 2.31 -11.91 -29.87
C GLN A 694 2.78 -10.72 -29.03
N GLN A 695 3.06 -11.00 -27.76
CA GLN A 695 4.05 -10.29 -26.98
C GLN A 695 5.43 -10.70 -27.49
N CYS A 696 6.25 -9.76 -27.96
CA CYS A 696 7.70 -9.94 -28.06
C CYS A 696 8.41 -8.74 -27.44
N GLN A 697 9.25 -9.02 -26.44
CA GLN A 697 10.32 -8.16 -25.97
C GLN A 697 11.43 -8.11 -27.02
N MET A 698 11.90 -6.93 -27.40
CA MET A 698 13.25 -6.72 -27.97
C MET A 698 13.74 -5.31 -27.60
N TYR A 699 15.05 -5.22 -27.38
CA TYR A 699 15.78 -4.08 -26.81
C TYR A 699 15.85 -2.84 -27.71
N SER A 700 16.15 -1.74 -27.03
CA SER A 700 16.45 -0.34 -27.38
C SER A 700 17.01 0.04 -28.77
N PHE A 701 16.62 1.26 -29.19
CA PHE A 701 17.16 2.15 -30.24
C PHE A 701 16.69 1.94 -31.69
N LEU A 702 15.43 2.35 -31.97
CA LEU A 702 15.04 3.15 -33.15
C LEU A 702 13.53 3.47 -33.05
N LYS A 703 13.15 4.74 -33.21
CA LYS A 703 11.75 5.17 -33.23
C LYS A 703 11.10 4.62 -34.51
N SER A 704 10.12 3.72 -34.37
CA SER A 704 9.35 3.23 -35.51
C SER A 704 8.41 4.31 -36.06
N LEU A 705 8.65 4.74 -37.30
CA LEU A 705 7.59 5.24 -38.17
C LEU A 705 6.84 4.04 -38.75
N VAL A 706 5.51 4.05 -38.70
CA VAL A 706 4.68 3.07 -39.43
C VAL A 706 4.21 3.75 -40.70
N PHE A 707 4.60 3.21 -41.86
CA PHE A 707 4.06 3.60 -43.16
C PHE A 707 2.90 2.69 -43.52
N PHE A 708 1.78 3.28 -43.96
CA PHE A 708 0.78 2.56 -44.73
C PHE A 708 0.96 2.93 -46.18
N VAL A 709 1.35 1.94 -47.00
CA VAL A 709 1.36 2.08 -48.46
C VAL A 709 0.22 1.20 -48.98
N VAL A 710 -0.75 1.83 -49.62
CA VAL A 710 -1.77 1.12 -50.40
C VAL A 710 -1.35 1.20 -51.85
N THR A 711 -0.94 0.07 -52.42
CA THR A 711 -0.67 -0.08 -53.86
C THR A 711 -1.70 -0.98 -54.50
N CYS A 712 -2.21 -0.56 -55.66
CA CYS A 712 -2.94 -1.43 -56.57
C CYS A 712 -2.20 -1.40 -57.91
N GLU A 713 -1.72 -2.56 -58.37
CA GLU A 713 -1.07 -2.73 -59.70
C GLU A 713 0.05 -1.72 -60.02
N GLY A 714 0.94 -1.46 -59.06
CA GLY A 714 2.21 -0.76 -59.33
C GLY A 714 2.20 0.77 -59.21
N GLU A 715 1.07 1.41 -58.92
CA GLU A 715 1.02 2.86 -58.67
C GLU A 715 0.52 3.21 -57.25
N ILE A 716 1.13 4.25 -56.66
CA ILE A 716 0.90 4.73 -55.29
C ILE A 716 -0.16 5.82 -55.30
N PHE A 717 -1.31 5.58 -54.66
CA PHE A 717 -2.47 6.49 -54.73
C PHE A 717 -2.65 7.43 -53.53
N ALA A 718 -2.00 7.19 -52.38
CA ALA A 718 -1.95 8.16 -51.28
C ALA A 718 -0.91 7.79 -50.22
N VAL A 719 -0.23 8.80 -49.67
CA VAL A 719 0.61 8.69 -48.47
C VAL A 719 -0.06 9.50 -47.36
N TYR A 720 -0.48 8.83 -46.28
CA TYR A 720 -0.97 9.51 -45.09
C TYR A 720 0.15 9.59 -44.05
N VAL A 721 0.56 10.82 -43.72
CA VAL A 721 1.47 11.11 -42.62
C VAL A 721 0.66 11.56 -41.42
N VAL A 722 0.65 10.77 -40.34
CA VAL A 722 0.19 11.25 -39.04
C VAL A 722 1.39 11.82 -38.29
N LEU A 723 1.61 13.13 -38.43
CA LEU A 723 2.57 13.87 -37.61
C LEU A 723 1.99 14.10 -36.22
N GLY A 724 2.44 13.31 -35.25
CA GLY A 724 2.40 13.72 -33.86
C GLY A 724 3.46 14.81 -33.65
N MET A 725 3.05 16.09 -33.69
CA MET A 725 3.93 17.17 -33.28
C MET A 725 4.29 17.01 -31.80
N ALA A 726 5.55 16.71 -31.52
CA ALA A 726 6.17 17.06 -30.25
C ALA A 726 6.47 18.55 -30.29
N LYS A 727 5.74 19.35 -29.50
CA LYS A 727 6.23 20.68 -29.12
C LYS A 727 7.18 20.49 -27.93
N SER A 728 8.47 20.61 -28.22
CA SER A 728 9.50 20.95 -27.26
C SER A 728 9.30 22.41 -26.81
N PHE A 729 9.10 22.63 -25.51
CA PHE A 729 9.66 23.74 -24.73
C PHE A 729 9.73 23.31 -23.27
#